data_AF-A0A7X9ZL70-F1
#
_entry.id   AF-A0A7X9ZL70-F1
#
_cell.length_a   1.000
_cell.length_b   1.000
_cell.length_c   1.000
_cell.angle_alpha   90.00
_cell.angle_beta   90.00
_cell.angle_gamma   90.00
#
_symmetry.space_group_name_H-M   'P 1'
#
loop_
_entity.id
_entity.type
_entity.pdbx_description
1 polymer ?
#
loop_
_entity_poly.entity_id
_entity_poly.type
_entity_poly.pdbx_seq_one_letter_code
_entity_poly.pdbx_strand_id
1 'polypeptide(L)'
;MSALDRILAAARDPQSIAAEHRAAGKRVVWTLGWDIPRELVDMHGLAPVRLVPGNHDRTAIDALVGKADMAERGLALLAAIAAIPQGDAILISHADADQPQIFATLRELGRCGAMALPPVAFLDLLVIDREPTHRYNATRLAQTQAWLASLGGTPDSGALATGEAIRAGLRALNALRPRLTGTEAHALFAAAATLSPAELLGLLPQVRTEVEAREPNGPRVLLSGVEIETLAEIEAIEAEHGTVIGEDHGWGESRLAPLTDIARWTLSPSAGCFASSRERGERLAARIAETRPDKVVHYHGDNADTAAWETKAIAAAVPHGTGFAISPEPPAPAPEAPKGARPAPPPRSRKSLKAIARFGAYQRDWFAEIRAQAAAGDTFAAVNANSPQEMLRALGIPFVVNQWWASIVAAKQQSARYATLLAAAGLPPAAEAYSAQGAAAALDHDAEKAPWGGLPQPDVLGVVLHTDAGPKLFEAWSDLTAAKLQCFQRTVDCRWEIPIDWWDGLAEDWDHFIEGERLDLFEAELKIAIAELEQISGKAFDPARLAEVMDLVNEQEDYYRETRDLVARTVPAPISVVDQMPATMVPQWHRGTLWGRDAAKDFYEEVVQRAADGDAACPNERIRLMFVGRGVWGDMGFYQRWEESHGAVFVCSMYLSLAADGYIRRHDRGRDPLRALAARFVTMGDELRMATWAGAWNVKEALLHQVDGAMALSDADPLVLRALREAGIPVLELDMDNYVRDPGAEEDLNRRVVAFLEGPAAEMSAKRLGVTA
;
A
#
# COMPACT_ATOMS: atom_id res chain seq x y z
N MET A 1 -33.63 -0.73 30.73
CA MET A 1 -32.37 -0.90 30.02
C MET A 1 -31.28 -0.85 31.07
N SER A 2 -30.49 -1.91 31.21
CA SER A 2 -29.35 -1.94 32.15
C SER A 2 -28.28 -0.92 31.73
N ALA A 3 -27.31 -0.62 32.60
CA ALA A 3 -26.22 0.27 32.21
C ALA A 3 -25.39 -0.34 31.07
N LEU A 4 -25.22 -1.66 31.09
CA LEU A 4 -24.53 -2.40 30.04
C LEU A 4 -25.31 -2.40 28.71
N ASP A 5 -26.63 -2.52 28.74
CA ASP A 5 -27.47 -2.46 27.52
C ASP A 5 -27.27 -1.11 26.80
N ARG A 6 -27.11 0.00 27.56
CA ARG A 6 -26.81 1.32 26.98
C ARG A 6 -25.44 1.34 26.31
N ILE A 7 -24.41 0.76 26.93
CA ILE A 7 -23.07 0.65 26.35
C ILE A 7 -23.11 -0.15 25.04
N LEU A 8 -23.78 -1.30 25.04
CA LEU A 8 -23.93 -2.14 23.85
C LEU A 8 -24.69 -1.41 22.73
N ALA A 9 -25.76 -0.69 23.06
CA ALA A 9 -26.51 0.11 22.09
C ALA A 9 -25.64 1.22 21.47
N ALA A 10 -24.86 1.94 22.29
CA ALA A 10 -23.97 3.00 21.82
C ALA A 10 -22.83 2.48 20.94
N ALA A 11 -22.33 1.27 21.21
CA ALA A 11 -21.32 0.62 20.40
C ALA A 11 -21.86 0.13 19.04
N ARG A 12 -23.12 -0.32 19.00
CA ARG A 12 -23.76 -0.85 17.77
C ARG A 12 -24.31 0.23 16.86
N ASP A 13 -24.71 1.38 17.40
CA ASP A 13 -25.34 2.46 16.65
C ASP A 13 -24.69 3.84 16.94
N PRO A 14 -23.45 4.07 16.44
CA PRO A 14 -22.80 5.36 16.58
C PRO A 14 -23.57 6.51 15.89
N GLN A 15 -24.43 6.21 14.90
CA GLN A 15 -25.25 7.22 14.22
C GLN A 15 -26.28 7.84 15.15
N SER A 16 -26.95 7.04 15.96
CA SER A 16 -27.85 7.54 16.99
C SER A 16 -27.12 8.44 18.01
N ILE A 17 -25.92 8.05 18.44
CA ILE A 17 -25.10 8.87 19.36
C ILE A 17 -24.69 10.20 18.73
N ALA A 18 -24.31 10.20 17.45
CA ALA A 18 -24.05 11.44 16.73
C ALA A 18 -25.28 12.37 16.70
N ALA A 19 -26.49 11.82 16.53
CA ALA A 19 -27.72 12.61 16.59
C ALA A 19 -27.98 13.20 17.99
N GLU A 20 -27.70 12.45 19.06
CA GLU A 20 -27.78 12.95 20.44
C GLU A 20 -26.83 14.13 20.68
N HIS A 21 -25.57 14.04 20.23
CA HIS A 21 -24.59 15.14 20.32
C HIS A 21 -25.05 16.39 19.58
N ARG A 22 -25.57 16.24 18.36
CA ARG A 22 -26.13 17.37 17.59
C ARG A 22 -27.32 18.00 18.31
N ALA A 23 -28.21 17.19 18.90
CA ALA A 23 -29.33 17.68 19.69
C ALA A 23 -28.87 18.45 20.95
N ALA A 24 -27.71 18.09 21.50
CA ALA A 24 -27.04 18.81 22.59
C ALA A 24 -26.26 20.06 22.13
N GLY A 25 -26.34 20.43 20.84
CA GLY A 25 -25.65 21.59 20.27
C GLY A 25 -24.15 21.39 20.07
N LYS A 26 -23.66 20.15 20.12
CA LYS A 26 -22.27 19.81 19.82
C LYS A 26 -22.10 19.50 18.34
N ARG A 27 -20.99 19.95 17.76
CA ARG A 27 -20.56 19.51 16.44
C ARG A 27 -19.85 18.16 16.57
N VAL A 28 -20.26 17.21 15.73
CA VAL A 28 -19.68 15.86 15.69
C VAL A 28 -18.44 15.85 14.81
N VAL A 29 -17.38 15.21 15.29
CA VAL A 29 -16.19 14.83 14.50
C VAL A 29 -16.18 13.32 14.41
N TRP A 30 -16.43 12.81 13.21
CA TRP A 30 -16.33 11.39 12.91
C TRP A 30 -14.86 10.98 12.87
N THR A 31 -14.46 10.01 13.69
CA THR A 31 -13.07 9.55 13.74
C THR A 31 -12.94 8.19 13.07
N LEU A 32 -12.11 8.09 12.03
CA LEU A 32 -11.70 6.85 11.39
C LEU A 32 -10.25 6.55 11.79
N GLY A 33 -10.06 5.42 12.46
CA GLY A 33 -8.77 5.00 13.02
C GLY A 33 -8.82 4.77 14.54
N TRP A 34 -8.21 3.68 15.00
CA TRP A 34 -8.21 3.26 16.42
C TRP A 34 -7.28 4.11 17.30
N ASP A 35 -6.31 4.73 16.66
CA ASP A 35 -5.22 5.51 17.22
C ASP A 35 -5.57 6.99 17.44
N ILE A 36 -6.78 7.45 17.07
CA ILE A 36 -7.25 8.79 17.39
C ILE A 36 -7.79 8.80 18.84
N PRO A 37 -7.11 9.46 19.79
CA PRO A 37 -7.61 9.56 21.16
C PRO A 37 -8.79 10.54 21.23
N ARG A 38 -9.82 10.20 22.02
CA ARG A 38 -11.00 11.06 22.21
C ARG A 38 -10.62 12.45 22.74
N GLU A 39 -9.58 12.49 23.57
CA GLU A 39 -9.08 13.66 24.25
C GLU A 39 -8.64 14.75 23.27
N LEU A 40 -8.12 14.35 22.09
CA LEU A 40 -7.75 15.25 21.01
C LEU A 40 -8.95 16.05 20.48
N VAL A 41 -10.12 15.43 20.40
CA VAL A 41 -11.34 16.09 19.92
C VAL A 41 -12.04 16.84 21.04
N ASP A 42 -12.14 16.22 22.23
CA ASP A 42 -12.82 16.79 23.39
C ASP A 42 -12.17 18.12 23.85
N MET A 43 -10.84 18.24 23.77
CA MET A 43 -10.14 19.47 24.20
C MET A 43 -10.54 20.71 23.40
N HIS A 44 -11.12 20.52 22.21
CA HIS A 44 -11.67 21.59 21.36
C HIS A 44 -13.18 21.77 21.54
N GLY A 45 -13.80 21.07 22.51
CA GLY A 45 -15.23 21.17 22.80
C GLY A 45 -16.14 20.49 21.78
N LEU A 46 -15.59 19.65 20.92
CA LEU A 46 -16.27 18.89 19.88
C LEU A 46 -16.65 17.49 20.41
N ALA A 47 -17.50 16.77 19.69
CA ALA A 47 -17.92 15.42 20.08
C ALA A 47 -17.31 14.36 19.15
N PRO A 48 -16.34 13.54 19.61
CA PRO A 48 -15.83 12.43 18.81
C PRO A 48 -16.88 11.33 18.71
N VAL A 49 -17.10 10.83 17.49
CA VAL A 49 -17.89 9.62 17.24
C VAL A 49 -17.10 8.73 16.30
N ARG A 50 -16.75 7.52 16.77
CA ARG A 50 -16.12 6.50 15.95
C ARG A 50 -16.95 6.21 14.69
N LEU A 51 -16.30 6.27 13.54
CA LEU A 51 -16.81 5.75 12.28
C LEU A 51 -16.54 4.24 12.19
N VAL A 52 -17.54 3.48 11.77
CA VAL A 52 -17.43 2.04 11.50
C VAL A 52 -18.06 1.72 10.15
N PRO A 53 -17.66 0.62 9.49
CA PRO A 53 -18.41 0.10 8.35
C PRO A 53 -19.87 -0.14 8.76
N GLY A 54 -20.82 0.28 7.92
CA GLY A 54 -22.26 0.17 8.22
C GLY A 54 -23.05 -0.32 7.01
N ASN A 55 -24.35 -0.60 7.22
CA ASN A 55 -25.27 -1.08 6.18
C ASN A 55 -25.79 0.05 5.26
N HIS A 56 -24.92 0.99 4.91
CA HIS A 56 -25.25 2.10 4.01
C HIS A 56 -25.43 1.59 2.57
N ASP A 57 -26.28 2.26 1.80
CA ASP A 57 -26.39 1.97 0.37
C ASP A 57 -25.08 2.33 -0.34
N ARG A 58 -24.45 1.32 -0.93
CA ARG A 58 -23.15 1.41 -1.60
C ARG A 58 -23.25 1.68 -3.09
N THR A 59 -24.44 1.67 -3.67
CA THR A 59 -24.64 1.72 -5.14
C THR A 59 -23.90 2.90 -5.78
N ALA A 60 -23.95 4.09 -5.15
CA ALA A 60 -23.26 5.27 -5.67
C ALA A 60 -21.74 5.18 -5.54
N ILE A 61 -21.23 4.59 -4.45
CA ILE A 61 -19.79 4.41 -4.22
C ILE A 61 -19.22 3.36 -5.17
N ASP A 62 -19.90 2.22 -5.31
CA ASP A 62 -19.49 1.15 -6.22
C ASP A 62 -19.43 1.66 -7.68
N ALA A 63 -20.36 2.55 -8.07
CA ALA A 63 -20.35 3.19 -9.39
C ALA A 63 -19.22 4.22 -9.58
N LEU A 64 -18.74 4.86 -8.51
CA LEU A 64 -17.70 5.89 -8.56
C LEU A 64 -16.28 5.34 -8.45
N VAL A 65 -16.07 4.36 -7.59
CA VAL A 65 -14.74 3.88 -7.16
C VAL A 65 -14.46 2.46 -7.63
N GLY A 66 -15.47 1.70 -8.10
CA GLY A 66 -15.29 0.33 -8.56
C GLY A 66 -14.75 -0.61 -7.47
N LYS A 67 -14.20 -1.76 -7.88
CA LYS A 67 -13.72 -2.82 -6.96
C LYS A 67 -12.21 -3.14 -7.04
N ALA A 68 -11.48 -2.58 -8.00
CA ALA A 68 -10.14 -3.07 -8.34
C ALA A 68 -9.07 -2.76 -7.26
N ASP A 69 -9.16 -1.61 -6.59
CA ASP A 69 -8.09 -1.11 -5.70
C ASP A 69 -8.51 -0.88 -4.24
N MET A 70 -9.78 -1.10 -3.90
CA MET A 70 -10.29 -0.90 -2.55
C MET A 70 -11.04 -2.13 -2.05
N ALA A 71 -10.65 -2.64 -0.88
CA ALA A 71 -11.33 -3.76 -0.24
C ALA A 71 -12.79 -3.42 0.11
N GLU A 72 -13.62 -4.46 0.30
CA GLU A 72 -15.05 -4.31 0.65
C GLU A 72 -15.26 -3.45 1.92
N ARG A 73 -14.33 -3.52 2.88
CA ARG A 73 -14.28 -2.63 4.06
C ARG A 73 -14.15 -1.15 3.66
N GLY A 74 -13.19 -0.82 2.80
CA GLY A 74 -12.96 0.57 2.37
C GLY A 74 -14.17 1.16 1.63
N LEU A 75 -14.81 0.36 0.76
CA LEU A 75 -16.04 0.76 0.06
C LEU A 75 -17.21 0.98 1.04
N ALA A 76 -17.36 0.12 2.06
CA ALA A 76 -18.35 0.30 3.11
C ALA A 76 -18.10 1.58 3.95
N LEU A 77 -16.83 1.88 4.24
CA LEU A 77 -16.45 3.12 4.93
C LEU A 77 -16.73 4.36 4.09
N LEU A 78 -16.43 4.35 2.78
CA LEU A 78 -16.78 5.44 1.87
C LEU A 78 -18.30 5.69 1.84
N ALA A 79 -19.11 4.63 1.84
CA ALA A 79 -20.57 4.77 1.88
C ALA A 79 -21.07 5.33 3.23
N ALA A 80 -20.45 4.93 4.34
CA ALA A 80 -20.73 5.53 5.64
C ALA A 80 -20.36 7.04 5.66
N ILE A 81 -19.23 7.40 5.05
CA ILE A 81 -18.78 8.80 4.91
C ILE A 81 -19.74 9.61 4.05
N ALA A 82 -20.25 9.04 2.96
CA ALA A 82 -21.25 9.68 2.09
C ALA A 82 -22.53 10.08 2.82
N ALA A 83 -22.88 9.35 3.88
CA ALA A 83 -24.07 9.60 4.67
C ALA A 83 -23.85 10.66 5.79
N ILE A 84 -22.62 11.14 5.99
CA ILE A 84 -22.31 12.10 7.06
C ILE A 84 -22.93 13.47 6.75
N PRO A 85 -23.68 14.08 7.69
CA PRO A 85 -24.22 15.42 7.51
C PRO A 85 -23.13 16.47 7.30
N GLN A 86 -23.37 17.42 6.40
CA GLN A 86 -22.43 18.51 6.06
C GLN A 86 -22.08 19.43 7.25
N GLY A 87 -22.90 19.42 8.31
CA GLY A 87 -22.63 20.17 9.54
C GLY A 87 -21.58 19.53 10.46
N ASP A 88 -21.21 18.27 10.21
CA ASP A 88 -20.19 17.55 10.99
C ASP A 88 -18.78 17.80 10.41
N ALA A 89 -17.81 16.99 10.81
CA ALA A 89 -16.48 16.89 10.23
C ALA A 89 -15.96 15.45 10.32
N ILE A 90 -14.89 15.13 9.59
CA ILE A 90 -14.24 13.82 9.59
C ILE A 90 -12.75 13.98 9.87
N LEU A 91 -12.23 13.21 10.82
CA LEU A 91 -10.81 13.08 11.09
C LEU A 91 -10.41 11.63 10.82
N ILE A 92 -9.48 11.43 9.89
CA ILE A 92 -8.93 10.13 9.51
C ILE A 92 -7.49 10.07 9.98
N SER A 93 -7.00 8.93 10.46
CA SER A 93 -5.59 8.74 10.81
C SER A 93 -4.91 7.68 9.94
N HIS A 94 -3.62 7.46 10.19
CA HIS A 94 -2.82 6.44 9.51
C HIS A 94 -2.79 5.12 10.30
N ALA A 95 -3.93 4.67 10.84
CA ALA A 95 -3.99 3.48 11.69
C ALA A 95 -3.78 2.15 10.93
N ASP A 96 -3.92 2.17 9.61
CA ASP A 96 -3.73 1.05 8.67
C ASP A 96 -3.36 1.60 7.27
N ALA A 97 -2.99 0.73 6.32
CA ALA A 97 -2.64 1.12 4.95
C ALA A 97 -3.85 1.52 4.08
N ASP A 98 -5.09 1.22 4.49
CA ASP A 98 -6.32 1.53 3.75
C ASP A 98 -6.72 3.00 3.90
N GLN A 99 -6.59 3.56 5.11
CA GLN A 99 -7.04 4.92 5.41
C GLN A 99 -6.38 6.03 4.58
N PRO A 100 -5.07 5.99 4.26
CA PRO A 100 -4.48 6.90 3.30
C PRO A 100 -5.16 6.86 1.93
N GLN A 101 -5.59 5.68 1.46
CA GLN A 101 -6.30 5.54 0.18
C GLN A 101 -7.71 6.13 0.27
N ILE A 102 -8.44 5.85 1.35
CA ILE A 102 -9.75 6.47 1.61
C ILE A 102 -9.62 7.99 1.60
N PHE A 103 -8.63 8.56 2.29
CA PHE A 103 -8.41 10.01 2.31
C PHE A 103 -8.11 10.58 0.92
N ALA A 104 -7.20 9.94 0.15
CA ALA A 104 -6.89 10.37 -1.20
C ALA A 104 -8.11 10.28 -2.15
N THR A 105 -8.92 9.23 -2.03
CA THR A 105 -10.19 9.07 -2.77
C THR A 105 -11.17 10.18 -2.42
N LEU A 106 -11.38 10.48 -1.13
CA LEU A 106 -12.27 11.57 -0.70
C LEU A 106 -11.79 12.92 -1.23
N ARG A 107 -10.48 13.18 -1.18
CA ARG A 107 -9.88 14.39 -1.74
C ARG A 107 -10.19 14.52 -3.23
N GLU A 108 -10.02 13.45 -4.00
CA GLU A 108 -10.31 13.44 -5.43
C GLU A 108 -11.81 13.59 -5.73
N LEU A 109 -12.68 12.84 -5.04
CA LEU A 109 -14.13 12.94 -5.23
C LEU A 109 -14.67 14.33 -4.87
N GLY A 110 -14.11 14.97 -3.83
CA GLY A 110 -14.40 16.35 -3.47
C GLY A 110 -13.92 17.34 -4.53
N ARG A 111 -12.67 17.20 -5.00
CA ARG A 111 -12.08 18.05 -6.05
C ARG A 111 -12.89 18.03 -7.35
N CYS A 112 -13.39 16.85 -7.75
CA CYS A 112 -14.17 16.66 -8.96
C CYS A 112 -15.66 17.02 -8.80
N GLY A 113 -16.11 17.40 -7.59
CA GLY A 113 -17.52 17.62 -7.29
C GLY A 113 -18.39 16.36 -7.39
N ALA A 114 -17.77 15.18 -7.37
CA ALA A 114 -18.45 13.89 -7.47
C ALA A 114 -19.15 13.48 -6.17
N MET A 115 -18.71 14.06 -5.05
CA MET A 115 -19.21 13.77 -3.72
C MET A 115 -19.22 15.05 -2.88
N ALA A 116 -20.36 15.36 -2.25
CA ALA A 116 -20.45 16.44 -1.28
C ALA A 116 -19.89 15.95 0.06
N LEU A 117 -18.82 16.58 0.54
CA LEU A 117 -18.11 16.14 1.74
C LEU A 117 -18.17 17.20 2.85
N PRO A 118 -18.38 16.79 4.12
CA PRO A 118 -18.09 17.67 5.25
C PRO A 118 -16.58 17.99 5.28
N PRO A 119 -16.12 18.94 6.11
CA PRO A 119 -14.68 19.15 6.30
C PRO A 119 -13.96 17.85 6.70
N VAL A 120 -12.88 17.53 5.99
CA VAL A 120 -12.06 16.33 6.21
C VAL A 120 -10.64 16.76 6.57
N ALA A 121 -10.02 16.08 7.54
CA ALA A 121 -8.60 16.17 7.84
C ALA A 121 -7.97 14.78 7.99
N PHE A 122 -6.66 14.73 7.74
CA PHE A 122 -5.84 13.54 7.94
C PHE A 122 -4.81 13.80 9.04
N LEU A 123 -4.71 12.88 10.00
CA LEU A 123 -3.74 12.87 11.09
C LEU A 123 -2.73 11.75 10.83
N ASP A 124 -1.63 12.11 10.17
CA ASP A 124 -0.55 11.18 9.80
C ASP A 124 0.39 10.90 10.98
N LEU A 125 -0.09 10.18 11.99
CA LEU A 125 0.74 9.70 13.10
C LEU A 125 1.46 8.42 12.71
N LEU A 126 2.79 8.48 12.76
CA LEU A 126 3.66 7.39 12.37
C LEU A 126 4.10 6.56 13.57
N VAL A 127 4.69 5.39 13.31
CA VAL A 127 4.77 4.29 14.30
C VAL A 127 6.17 3.86 14.72
N ILE A 128 7.19 4.04 13.88
CA ILE A 128 8.58 3.72 14.25
C ILE A 128 9.10 4.71 15.30
N ASP A 129 9.51 4.20 16.46
CA ASP A 129 10.03 5.01 17.57
C ASP A 129 11.46 5.52 17.31
N ARG A 130 11.55 6.67 16.64
CA ARG A 130 12.80 7.38 16.34
C ARG A 130 12.60 8.90 16.51
N GLU A 131 13.67 9.61 16.85
CA GLU A 131 13.64 11.08 17.04
C GLU A 131 13.06 11.85 15.82
N PRO A 132 13.38 11.52 14.55
CA PRO A 132 12.72 12.15 13.41
C PRO A 132 11.20 11.96 13.39
N THR A 133 10.72 10.79 13.79
CA THR A 133 9.29 10.49 13.88
C THR A 133 8.63 11.29 15.00
N HIS A 134 9.29 11.47 16.16
CA HIS A 134 8.75 12.29 17.25
C HIS A 134 8.48 13.72 16.79
N ARG A 135 9.44 14.31 16.06
CA ARG A 135 9.31 15.67 15.51
C ARG A 135 8.19 15.74 14.46
N TYR A 136 8.12 14.76 13.56
CA TYR A 136 7.07 14.70 12.54
C TYR A 136 5.67 14.60 13.16
N ASN A 137 5.46 13.64 14.08
CA ASN A 137 4.17 13.44 14.75
C ASN A 137 3.74 14.68 15.55
N ALA A 138 4.68 15.36 16.23
CA ALA A 138 4.38 16.59 16.95
C ALA A 138 3.86 17.71 16.00
N THR A 139 4.46 17.84 14.82
CA THR A 139 3.98 18.81 13.81
C THR A 139 2.60 18.42 13.27
N ARG A 140 2.37 17.14 12.93
CA ARG A 140 1.06 16.67 12.46
C ARG A 140 -0.02 16.87 13.51
N LEU A 141 0.27 16.58 14.77
CA LEU A 141 -0.65 16.84 15.87
C LEU A 141 -1.00 18.32 15.98
N ALA A 142 -0.02 19.22 15.90
CA ALA A 142 -0.27 20.66 15.95
C ALA A 142 -1.14 21.16 14.78
N GLN A 143 -0.92 20.64 13.58
CA GLN A 143 -1.75 20.94 12.40
C GLN A 143 -3.21 20.46 12.60
N THR A 144 -3.40 19.24 13.11
CA THR A 144 -4.74 18.71 13.41
C THR A 144 -5.44 19.49 14.52
N GLN A 145 -4.73 19.90 15.58
CA GLN A 145 -5.29 20.76 16.64
C GLN A 145 -5.73 22.12 16.09
N ALA A 146 -4.95 22.72 15.18
CA ALA A 146 -5.34 23.97 14.52
C ALA A 146 -6.60 23.78 13.66
N TRP A 147 -6.69 22.67 12.93
CA TRP A 147 -7.89 22.32 12.16
C TRP A 147 -9.11 22.11 13.07
N LEU A 148 -8.99 21.35 14.17
CA LEU A 148 -10.07 21.15 15.14
C LEU A 148 -10.53 22.47 15.76
N ALA A 149 -9.60 23.36 16.14
CA ALA A 149 -9.93 24.68 16.66
C ALA A 149 -10.75 25.52 15.67
N SER A 150 -10.51 25.36 14.36
CA SER A 150 -11.24 26.06 13.30
C SER A 150 -12.72 25.64 13.20
N LEU A 151 -13.11 24.50 13.77
CA LEU A 151 -14.48 23.96 13.68
C LEU A 151 -15.49 24.63 14.64
N GLY A 152 -15.03 25.50 15.55
CA GLY A 152 -15.88 26.40 16.34
C GLY A 152 -16.39 25.84 17.68
N GLY A 153 -15.75 24.81 18.24
CA GLY A 153 -16.09 24.29 19.57
C GLY A 153 -15.56 25.16 20.73
N THR A 154 -16.07 24.94 21.94
CA THR A 154 -15.60 25.63 23.16
C THR A 154 -14.51 24.80 23.84
N PRO A 155 -13.24 25.24 23.87
CA PRO A 155 -12.15 24.44 24.41
C PRO A 155 -12.38 23.97 25.84
N ASP A 156 -11.97 22.73 26.14
CA ASP A 156 -12.07 22.12 27.47
C ASP A 156 -10.67 21.73 27.98
N SER A 157 -10.14 22.52 28.91
CA SER A 157 -8.87 22.26 29.56
C SER A 157 -8.89 21.01 30.46
N GLY A 158 -10.06 20.50 30.82
CA GLY A 158 -10.25 19.29 31.62
C GLY A 158 -10.31 18.00 30.81
N ALA A 159 -10.24 18.06 29.47
CA ALA A 159 -10.41 16.91 28.59
C ALA A 159 -9.42 15.76 28.87
N LEU A 160 -8.13 16.07 29.08
CA LEU A 160 -7.10 15.06 29.39
C LEU A 160 -7.37 14.35 30.73
N ALA A 161 -7.71 15.10 31.77
CA ALA A 161 -8.03 14.54 33.08
C ALA A 161 -9.30 13.68 33.03
N THR A 162 -10.28 14.11 32.25
CA THR A 162 -11.52 13.36 32.02
C THR A 162 -11.26 12.07 31.24
N GLY A 163 -10.42 12.12 30.20
CA GLY A 163 -9.96 10.95 29.45
C GLY A 163 -9.26 9.93 30.34
N GLU A 164 -8.33 10.36 31.20
CA GLU A 164 -7.69 9.46 32.16
C GLU A 164 -8.69 8.85 33.16
N ALA A 165 -9.68 9.63 33.63
CA ALA A 165 -10.73 9.09 34.51
C ALA A 165 -11.55 7.99 33.82
N ILE A 166 -11.87 8.16 32.53
CA ILE A 166 -12.51 7.13 31.70
C ILE A 166 -11.60 5.90 31.59
N ARG A 167 -10.34 6.07 31.20
CA ARG A 167 -9.36 4.96 31.05
C ARG A 167 -9.14 4.21 32.36
N ALA A 168 -9.07 4.91 33.49
CA ALA A 168 -8.99 4.28 34.81
C ALA A 168 -10.23 3.43 35.12
N GLY A 169 -11.43 3.92 34.79
CA GLY A 169 -12.67 3.15 34.91
C GLY A 169 -12.71 1.91 34.00
N LEU A 170 -12.26 2.07 32.75
CA LEU A 170 -12.13 0.95 31.80
C LEU A 170 -11.12 -0.10 32.28
N ARG A 171 -9.96 0.32 32.82
CA ARG A 171 -8.98 -0.58 33.45
C ARG A 171 -9.59 -1.39 34.58
N ALA A 172 -10.37 -0.73 35.45
CA ALA A 172 -11.04 -1.40 36.56
C ALA A 172 -12.09 -2.43 36.09
N LEU A 173 -12.83 -2.13 35.03
CA LEU A 173 -13.78 -3.08 34.42
C LEU A 173 -13.07 -4.23 33.71
N ASN A 174 -12.02 -3.94 32.93
CA ASN A 174 -11.25 -4.97 32.22
C ASN A 174 -10.60 -5.97 33.19
N ALA A 175 -10.22 -5.52 34.39
CA ALA A 175 -9.72 -6.40 35.45
C ALA A 175 -10.75 -7.41 35.99
N LEU A 176 -12.04 -7.27 35.66
CA LEU A 176 -13.10 -8.20 36.06
C LEU A 176 -13.24 -9.41 35.13
N ARG A 177 -12.50 -9.49 34.02
CA ARG A 177 -12.52 -10.66 33.12
C ARG A 177 -12.13 -11.94 33.89
N PRO A 178 -12.84 -13.08 33.69
CA PRO A 178 -13.80 -13.37 32.62
C PRO A 178 -15.26 -13.01 32.94
N ARG A 179 -15.57 -12.30 34.03
CA ARG A 179 -16.96 -11.92 34.34
C ARG A 179 -17.51 -10.90 33.35
N LEU A 180 -16.62 -10.07 32.81
CA LEU A 180 -16.82 -9.23 31.63
C LEU A 180 -16.42 -10.05 30.40
N THR A 181 -17.28 -10.14 29.39
CA THR A 181 -16.93 -10.83 28.14
C THR A 181 -16.11 -9.92 27.22
N GLY A 182 -15.45 -10.47 26.20
CA GLY A 182 -14.74 -9.67 25.21
C GLY A 182 -15.66 -8.77 24.41
N THR A 183 -16.86 -9.24 24.06
CA THR A 183 -17.88 -8.39 23.40
C THR A 183 -18.25 -7.18 24.27
N GLU A 184 -18.45 -7.39 25.58
CA GLU A 184 -18.80 -6.31 26.51
C GLU A 184 -17.64 -5.33 26.70
N ALA A 185 -16.41 -5.83 26.79
CA ALA A 185 -15.22 -4.99 26.88
C ALA A 185 -14.97 -4.17 25.61
N HIS A 186 -15.10 -4.78 24.44
CA HIS A 186 -15.00 -4.06 23.17
C HIS A 186 -16.11 -3.00 23.04
N ALA A 187 -17.32 -3.31 23.49
CA ALA A 187 -18.42 -2.34 23.53
C ALA A 187 -18.10 -1.16 24.46
N LEU A 188 -17.43 -1.40 25.60
CA LEU A 188 -16.95 -0.32 26.47
C LEU A 188 -15.89 0.56 25.77
N PHE A 189 -14.96 -0.03 25.01
CA PHE A 189 -13.95 0.71 24.26
C PHE A 189 -14.56 1.51 23.10
N ALA A 190 -15.54 0.94 22.40
CA ALA A 190 -16.30 1.62 21.36
C ALA A 190 -17.13 2.77 21.95
N ALA A 191 -17.86 2.52 23.04
CA ALA A 191 -18.63 3.54 23.75
C ALA A 191 -17.75 4.68 24.29
N ALA A 192 -16.52 4.38 24.71
CA ALA A 192 -15.55 5.41 25.10
C ALA A 192 -15.15 6.35 23.95
N ALA A 193 -15.26 5.90 22.70
CA ALA A 193 -15.03 6.69 21.50
C ALA A 193 -16.30 7.30 20.87
N THR A 194 -17.48 7.18 21.52
CA THR A 194 -18.74 7.71 20.99
C THR A 194 -19.55 8.49 22.03
N LEU A 195 -19.73 7.96 23.25
CA LEU A 195 -20.54 8.58 24.28
C LEU A 195 -19.91 9.85 24.87
N SER A 196 -20.78 10.74 25.34
CA SER A 196 -20.35 11.90 26.12
C SER A 196 -19.60 11.45 27.38
N PRO A 197 -18.54 12.17 27.81
CA PRO A 197 -17.80 11.80 29.01
C PRO A 197 -18.68 11.69 30.26
N ALA A 198 -19.61 12.62 30.42
CA ALA A 198 -20.49 12.70 31.58
C ALA A 198 -21.41 11.47 31.68
N GLU A 199 -21.99 11.05 30.55
CA GLU A 199 -22.82 9.86 30.51
C GLU A 199 -21.99 8.60 30.79
N LEU A 200 -20.86 8.44 30.09
CA LEU A 200 -20.01 7.27 30.24
C LEU A 200 -19.52 7.11 31.69
N LEU A 201 -18.99 8.17 32.30
CA LEU A 201 -18.55 8.14 33.70
C LEU A 201 -19.68 7.82 34.69
N GLY A 202 -20.93 8.15 34.36
CA GLY A 202 -22.11 7.74 35.12
C GLY A 202 -22.46 6.26 34.96
N LEU A 203 -22.18 5.66 33.80
CA LEU A 203 -22.45 4.26 33.48
C LEU A 203 -21.39 3.30 34.05
N LEU A 204 -20.09 3.65 34.01
CA LEU A 204 -19.01 2.73 34.39
C LEU A 204 -19.17 2.10 35.80
N PRO A 205 -19.54 2.85 36.86
CA PRO A 205 -19.74 2.25 38.19
C PRO A 205 -20.95 1.30 38.27
N GLN A 206 -21.99 1.55 37.47
CA GLN A 206 -23.18 0.71 37.41
C GLN A 206 -22.86 -0.61 36.70
N VAL A 207 -22.20 -0.53 35.54
CA VAL A 207 -21.70 -1.71 34.80
C VAL A 207 -20.80 -2.54 35.69
N ARG A 208 -19.91 -1.90 36.46
CA ARG A 208 -19.02 -2.59 37.39
C ARG A 208 -19.80 -3.42 38.42
N THR A 209 -20.83 -2.83 39.02
CA THR A 209 -21.69 -3.52 40.00
C THR A 209 -22.42 -4.71 39.36
N GLU A 210 -22.93 -4.53 38.14
CA GLU A 210 -23.61 -5.57 37.38
C GLU A 210 -22.69 -6.74 37.03
N VAL A 211 -21.42 -6.48 36.68
CA VAL A 211 -20.42 -7.48 36.29
C VAL A 211 -19.82 -8.19 37.51
N GLU A 212 -19.57 -7.47 38.62
CA GLU A 212 -19.03 -8.06 39.86
C GLU A 212 -19.95 -9.14 40.46
N ALA A 213 -21.26 -9.07 40.19
CA ALA A 213 -22.26 -10.04 40.64
C ALA A 213 -22.32 -11.32 39.80
N ARG A 214 -21.57 -11.41 38.68
CA ARG A 214 -21.59 -12.55 37.75
C ARG A 214 -20.52 -13.57 38.09
N GLU A 215 -20.79 -14.83 37.75
CA GLU A 215 -19.78 -15.86 37.72
C GLU A 215 -19.17 -15.98 36.32
N PRO A 216 -17.85 -16.22 36.20
CA PRO A 216 -17.22 -16.55 34.92
C PRO A 216 -17.88 -17.77 34.26
N ASN A 217 -17.97 -17.78 32.94
CA ASN A 217 -18.53 -18.90 32.19
C ASN A 217 -17.64 -19.24 30.98
N GLY A 218 -17.57 -20.52 30.61
CA GLY A 218 -16.89 -21.00 29.41
C GLY A 218 -15.36 -21.04 29.48
N PRO A 219 -14.71 -21.61 28.44
CA PRO A 219 -13.26 -21.56 28.27
C PRO A 219 -12.74 -20.14 28.12
N ARG A 220 -11.53 -19.88 28.62
CA ARG A 220 -10.84 -18.60 28.58
C ARG A 220 -10.02 -18.46 27.29
N VAL A 221 -10.34 -17.47 26.47
CA VAL A 221 -9.68 -17.20 25.20
C VAL A 221 -8.86 -15.92 25.28
N LEU A 222 -7.60 -15.97 24.85
CA LEU A 222 -6.84 -14.75 24.56
C LEU A 222 -6.89 -14.50 23.05
N LEU A 223 -7.35 -13.32 22.64
CA LEU A 223 -7.54 -12.98 21.25
C LEU A 223 -6.33 -12.23 20.70
N SER A 224 -5.80 -12.70 19.58
CA SER A 224 -4.79 -12.04 18.76
C SER A 224 -5.30 -11.94 17.33
N GLY A 225 -4.64 -11.17 16.46
CA GLY A 225 -5.02 -11.02 15.06
C GLY A 225 -5.04 -9.59 14.52
N VAL A 226 -5.73 -9.41 13.41
CA VAL A 226 -6.00 -8.10 12.81
C VAL A 226 -7.00 -7.29 13.63
N GLU A 227 -7.15 -6.02 13.28
CA GLU A 227 -8.11 -5.14 13.94
C GLU A 227 -9.54 -5.64 13.77
N ILE A 228 -10.30 -5.62 14.87
CA ILE A 228 -11.73 -5.91 14.88
C ILE A 228 -12.49 -4.62 15.08
N GLU A 229 -13.42 -4.31 14.17
CA GLU A 229 -14.14 -3.05 14.19
C GLU A 229 -15.55 -3.12 14.75
N THR A 230 -16.23 -4.26 14.62
CA THR A 230 -17.60 -4.42 15.08
C THR A 230 -17.69 -5.46 16.20
N LEU A 231 -18.82 -5.45 16.92
CA LEU A 231 -19.06 -6.44 17.96
C LEU A 231 -19.35 -7.83 17.37
N ALA A 232 -19.80 -7.91 16.12
CA ALA A 232 -20.26 -9.16 15.53
C ALA A 232 -19.12 -10.17 15.37
N GLU A 233 -17.91 -9.72 15.03
CA GLU A 233 -16.76 -10.60 14.91
C GLU A 233 -16.35 -11.20 16.26
N ILE A 234 -16.34 -10.39 17.33
CA ILE A 234 -16.01 -10.88 18.68
C ILE A 234 -17.11 -11.80 19.20
N GLU A 235 -18.38 -11.48 18.95
CA GLU A 235 -19.52 -12.34 19.31
C GLU A 235 -19.42 -13.73 18.63
N ALA A 236 -19.01 -13.77 17.37
CA ALA A 236 -18.77 -15.02 16.65
C ALA A 236 -17.61 -15.83 17.24
N ILE A 237 -16.50 -15.17 17.55
CA ILE A 237 -15.33 -15.78 18.22
C ILE A 237 -15.72 -16.34 19.59
N GLU A 238 -16.46 -15.58 20.40
CA GLU A 238 -16.89 -16.01 21.74
C GLU A 238 -17.84 -17.22 21.67
N ALA A 239 -18.74 -17.22 20.69
CA ALA A 239 -19.66 -18.32 20.45
C ALA A 239 -18.95 -19.61 20.03
N GLU A 240 -17.87 -19.51 19.23
CA GLU A 240 -17.13 -20.67 18.73
C GLU A 240 -16.08 -21.19 19.71
N HIS A 241 -15.38 -20.29 20.42
CA HIS A 241 -14.15 -20.63 21.12
C HIS A 241 -14.20 -20.46 22.64
N GLY A 242 -15.16 -19.69 23.17
CA GLY A 242 -15.27 -19.36 24.59
C GLY A 242 -15.02 -17.88 24.87
N THR A 243 -15.16 -17.48 26.13
CA THR A 243 -15.10 -16.07 26.55
C THR A 243 -13.72 -15.48 26.34
N VAL A 244 -13.66 -14.35 25.62
CA VAL A 244 -12.43 -13.60 25.38
C VAL A 244 -12.05 -12.82 26.64
N ILE A 245 -10.89 -13.13 27.20
CA ILE A 245 -10.40 -12.59 28.48
C ILE A 245 -9.29 -11.54 28.31
N GLY A 246 -8.95 -11.19 27.08
CA GLY A 246 -7.99 -10.16 26.72
C GLY A 246 -7.73 -10.19 25.21
N GLU A 247 -7.17 -9.10 24.69
CA GLU A 247 -6.93 -8.94 23.26
C GLU A 247 -5.75 -8.01 22.95
N ASP A 248 -4.98 -8.32 21.91
CA ASP A 248 -3.80 -7.54 21.48
C ASP A 248 -3.97 -6.88 20.09
N HIS A 249 -5.15 -6.32 19.82
CA HIS A 249 -5.41 -5.45 18.66
C HIS A 249 -5.68 -3.98 19.10
N GLY A 250 -5.56 -3.02 18.19
CA GLY A 250 -5.68 -1.57 18.37
C GLY A 250 -7.03 -1.07 18.91
N TRP A 251 -8.14 -1.74 18.59
CA TRP A 251 -9.45 -1.52 19.25
C TRP A 251 -9.64 -2.27 20.57
N GLY A 252 -8.60 -2.89 21.12
CA GLY A 252 -8.61 -3.71 22.34
C GLY A 252 -7.89 -3.06 23.54
N GLU A 253 -7.12 -3.87 24.28
CA GLU A 253 -6.49 -3.48 25.56
C GLU A 253 -5.46 -2.34 25.43
N SER A 254 -4.94 -2.06 24.23
CA SER A 254 -4.05 -0.92 23.98
C SER A 254 -4.67 0.41 24.42
N ARG A 255 -6.00 0.55 24.32
CA ARG A 255 -6.73 1.76 24.70
C ARG A 255 -6.86 1.97 26.22
N LEU A 256 -6.45 0.98 27.01
CA LEU A 256 -6.39 1.08 28.48
C LEU A 256 -5.18 1.87 28.96
N ALA A 257 -4.14 2.01 28.13
CA ALA A 257 -2.92 2.70 28.50
C ALA A 257 -3.20 4.19 28.79
N PRO A 258 -2.58 4.77 29.84
CA PRO A 258 -2.66 6.20 30.10
C PRO A 258 -2.14 7.01 28.91
N LEU A 259 -2.89 8.05 28.53
CA LEU A 259 -2.48 8.96 27.46
C LEU A 259 -1.66 10.11 28.06
N THR A 260 -0.34 10.00 27.99
CA THR A 260 0.58 11.00 28.55
C THR A 260 1.08 12.01 27.51
N ASP A 261 1.29 11.55 26.28
CA ASP A 261 1.69 12.37 25.13
C ASP A 261 1.01 11.83 23.86
N ILE A 262 0.15 12.65 23.26
CA ILE A 262 -0.61 12.27 22.06
C ILE A 262 0.32 12.06 20.86
N ALA A 263 1.40 12.83 20.73
CA ALA A 263 2.32 12.71 19.59
C ALA A 263 3.12 11.39 19.63
N ARG A 264 3.16 10.73 20.79
CA ARG A 264 3.86 9.47 21.01
C ARG A 264 2.93 8.26 21.12
N TRP A 265 1.62 8.47 21.05
CA TRP A 265 0.61 7.44 21.30
C TRP A 265 0.70 6.23 20.36
N THR A 266 1.16 6.45 19.13
CA THR A 266 1.28 5.42 18.07
C THR A 266 2.66 4.78 17.97
N LEU A 267 3.63 5.24 18.77
CA LEU A 267 5.02 4.77 18.65
C LEU A 267 5.17 3.35 19.20
N SER A 268 5.87 2.50 18.45
CA SER A 268 6.10 1.09 18.76
C SER A 268 4.79 0.38 19.15
N PRO A 269 3.80 0.36 18.23
CA PRO A 269 2.47 -0.09 18.57
C PRO A 269 2.53 -1.53 19.08
N SER A 270 1.81 -1.81 20.17
CA SER A 270 1.83 -3.13 20.79
C SER A 270 1.12 -4.20 19.96
N ALA A 271 0.36 -3.75 18.95
CA ALA A 271 -0.71 -4.43 18.26
C ALA A 271 -0.93 -3.82 16.86
N GLY A 272 -1.60 -4.54 15.96
CA GLY A 272 -1.99 -4.04 14.64
C GLY A 272 -0.95 -4.25 13.52
N CYS A 273 -1.27 -3.75 12.33
CA CYS A 273 -0.52 -4.02 11.10
C CYS A 273 0.92 -3.47 11.11
N PHE A 274 1.18 -2.40 11.86
CA PHE A 274 2.53 -1.82 11.95
C PHE A 274 3.36 -2.29 13.15
N ALA A 275 2.79 -3.12 14.03
CA ALA A 275 3.56 -3.69 15.15
C ALA A 275 4.61 -4.68 14.65
N SER A 276 5.73 -4.85 15.36
CA SER A 276 6.63 -5.96 15.05
C SER A 276 5.99 -7.30 15.43
N SER A 277 6.00 -8.27 14.52
CA SER A 277 5.48 -9.63 14.76
C SER A 277 6.22 -10.30 15.91
N ARG A 278 7.53 -10.06 16.02
CA ARG A 278 8.39 -10.61 17.07
C ARG A 278 8.04 -10.02 18.43
N GLU A 279 8.07 -8.69 18.54
CA GLU A 279 7.77 -8.02 19.81
C GLU A 279 6.33 -8.30 20.26
N ARG A 280 5.40 -8.41 19.31
CA ARG A 280 4.03 -8.83 19.58
C ARG A 280 3.97 -10.24 20.15
N GLY A 281 4.68 -11.19 19.53
CA GLY A 281 4.81 -12.55 20.06
C GLY A 281 5.37 -12.58 21.51
N GLU A 282 6.38 -11.77 21.80
CA GLU A 282 6.95 -11.65 23.16
C GLU A 282 5.93 -11.10 24.17
N ARG A 283 5.20 -10.04 23.80
CA ARG A 283 4.13 -9.48 24.64
C ARG A 283 3.00 -10.47 24.86
N LEU A 284 2.60 -11.19 23.81
CA LEU A 284 1.57 -12.22 23.88
C LEU A 284 1.99 -13.36 24.80
N ALA A 285 3.24 -13.84 24.71
CA ALA A 285 3.77 -14.86 25.61
C ALA A 285 3.72 -14.43 27.09
N ALA A 286 4.10 -13.19 27.38
CA ALA A 286 3.98 -12.61 28.72
C ALA A 286 2.51 -12.56 29.18
N ARG A 287 1.60 -12.19 28.28
CA ARG A 287 0.17 -12.12 28.55
C ARG A 287 -0.45 -13.49 28.80
N ILE A 288 -0.02 -14.53 28.07
CA ILE A 288 -0.42 -15.93 28.29
C ILE A 288 0.05 -16.39 29.68
N ALA A 289 1.28 -16.07 30.07
CA ALA A 289 1.83 -16.46 31.36
C ALA A 289 1.05 -15.83 32.54
N GLU A 290 0.63 -14.57 32.39
CA GLU A 290 -0.16 -13.86 33.40
C GLU A 290 -1.60 -14.38 33.48
N THR A 291 -2.27 -14.49 32.33
CA THR A 291 -3.72 -14.74 32.27
C THR A 291 -4.11 -16.21 32.23
N ARG A 292 -3.15 -17.10 31.91
CA ARG A 292 -3.34 -18.56 31.77
C ARG A 292 -4.62 -18.91 31.00
N PRO A 293 -4.74 -18.48 29.73
CA PRO A 293 -5.89 -18.81 28.90
C PRO A 293 -5.89 -20.32 28.58
N ASP A 294 -7.08 -20.86 28.33
CA ASP A 294 -7.23 -22.22 27.81
C ASP A 294 -6.80 -22.28 26.33
N LYS A 295 -7.01 -21.18 25.60
CA LYS A 295 -6.72 -21.07 24.17
C LYS A 295 -6.32 -19.66 23.76
N VAL A 296 -5.44 -19.55 22.76
CA VAL A 296 -5.20 -18.35 21.97
C VAL A 296 -5.92 -18.50 20.62
N VAL A 297 -6.71 -17.50 20.24
CA VAL A 297 -7.35 -17.43 18.92
C VAL A 297 -6.68 -16.31 18.14
N HIS A 298 -6.10 -16.63 16.98
CA HIS A 298 -5.52 -15.65 16.06
C HIS A 298 -6.50 -15.35 14.93
N TYR A 299 -7.06 -14.15 14.95
CA TYR A 299 -8.09 -13.68 14.03
C TYR A 299 -7.49 -13.14 12.74
N HIS A 300 -7.92 -13.69 11.60
CA HIS A 300 -7.44 -13.29 10.28
C HIS A 300 -8.27 -12.17 9.63
N GLY A 301 -9.57 -12.12 9.93
CA GLY A 301 -10.50 -11.16 9.34
C GLY A 301 -10.44 -11.07 7.81
N ASP A 302 -10.83 -9.90 7.28
CA ASP A 302 -10.83 -9.62 5.83
C ASP A 302 -9.43 -9.30 5.29
N ASN A 303 -8.47 -8.92 6.16
CA ASN A 303 -7.07 -8.67 5.82
C ASN A 303 -6.22 -9.93 6.07
N ALA A 304 -6.59 -11.00 5.35
CA ALA A 304 -6.04 -12.34 5.55
C ALA A 304 -4.51 -12.40 5.37
N ASP A 305 -3.94 -11.51 4.55
CA ASP A 305 -2.52 -11.56 4.20
C ASP A 305 -1.62 -11.19 5.39
N THR A 306 -1.94 -10.11 6.10
CA THR A 306 -1.16 -9.64 7.25
C THR A 306 -1.16 -10.67 8.36
N ALA A 307 -2.36 -11.16 8.72
CA ALA A 307 -2.53 -12.16 9.76
C ALA A 307 -1.81 -13.47 9.43
N ALA A 308 -1.83 -13.88 8.15
CA ALA A 308 -1.20 -15.11 7.70
C ALA A 308 0.34 -15.08 7.80
N TRP A 309 0.97 -13.93 7.56
CA TRP A 309 2.41 -13.76 7.77
C TRP A 309 2.77 -13.74 9.26
N GLU A 310 1.88 -13.28 10.13
CA GLU A 310 2.07 -13.29 11.60
C GLU A 310 1.81 -14.67 12.23
N THR A 311 0.98 -15.52 11.64
CA THR A 311 0.51 -16.79 12.23
C THR A 311 1.65 -17.60 12.83
N LYS A 312 2.78 -17.73 12.12
CA LYS A 312 3.92 -18.52 12.58
C LYS A 312 4.58 -17.93 13.83
N ALA A 313 4.78 -16.61 13.86
CA ALA A 313 5.36 -15.92 15.01
C ALA A 313 4.45 -15.99 16.24
N ILE A 314 3.14 -15.79 16.04
CA ILE A 314 2.14 -15.88 17.09
C ILE A 314 2.02 -17.31 17.63
N ALA A 315 1.93 -18.32 16.75
CA ALA A 315 1.86 -19.72 17.17
C ALA A 315 3.10 -20.14 17.98
N ALA A 316 4.29 -19.65 17.61
CA ALA A 316 5.52 -19.92 18.33
C ALA A 316 5.56 -19.31 19.74
N ALA A 317 4.80 -18.24 19.99
CA ALA A 317 4.68 -17.61 21.30
C ALA A 317 3.74 -18.38 22.25
N VAL A 318 2.92 -19.30 21.74
CA VAL A 318 1.97 -20.09 22.55
C VAL A 318 2.67 -21.31 23.15
N PRO A 319 2.74 -21.43 24.49
CA PRO A 319 3.41 -22.54 25.14
C PRO A 319 2.66 -23.87 24.97
N HIS A 320 3.39 -24.98 25.04
CA HIS A 320 2.79 -26.31 25.04
C HIS A 320 1.75 -26.48 26.16
N GLY A 321 0.53 -26.86 25.79
CA GLY A 321 -0.59 -27.07 26.71
C GLY A 321 -1.68 -25.98 26.64
N THR A 322 -1.39 -24.82 26.06
CA THR A 322 -2.40 -23.83 25.68
C THR A 322 -2.86 -24.10 24.25
N GLY A 323 -4.17 -24.13 24.01
CA GLY A 323 -4.72 -24.32 22.66
C GLY A 323 -4.35 -23.15 21.73
N PHE A 324 -4.18 -23.40 20.45
CA PHE A 324 -4.03 -22.37 19.43
C PHE A 324 -5.04 -22.63 18.30
N ALA A 325 -5.76 -21.60 17.88
CA ALA A 325 -6.70 -21.69 16.76
C ALA A 325 -6.58 -20.45 15.88
N ILE A 326 -6.91 -20.61 14.60
CA ILE A 326 -7.04 -19.51 13.64
C ILE A 326 -8.53 -19.32 13.37
N SER A 327 -9.00 -18.07 13.34
CA SER A 327 -10.41 -17.75 13.10
C SER A 327 -10.58 -16.62 12.07
N PRO A 328 -11.40 -16.78 11.02
CA PRO A 328 -11.90 -18.07 10.54
C PRO A 328 -10.74 -18.99 10.11
N GLU A 329 -10.94 -20.30 10.16
CA GLU A 329 -9.94 -21.24 9.65
C GLU A 329 -9.69 -20.95 8.16
N PRO A 330 -8.44 -20.77 7.71
CA PRO A 330 -8.16 -20.49 6.33
C PRO A 330 -8.66 -21.64 5.46
N PRO A 331 -9.22 -21.35 4.27
CA PRO A 331 -9.72 -22.40 3.39
C PRO A 331 -8.61 -23.40 3.08
N ALA A 332 -8.94 -24.68 3.10
CA ALA A 332 -8.01 -25.72 2.66
C ALA A 332 -7.46 -25.35 1.27
N PRO A 333 -6.16 -25.54 1.01
CA PRO A 333 -5.59 -25.21 -0.28
C PRO A 333 -6.41 -25.88 -1.37
N ALA A 334 -6.86 -25.09 -2.35
CA ALA A 334 -7.66 -25.63 -3.45
C ALA A 334 -6.91 -26.81 -4.08
N PRO A 335 -7.58 -27.95 -4.34
CA PRO A 335 -6.92 -29.08 -4.96
C PRO A 335 -6.26 -28.62 -6.26
N GLU A 336 -5.02 -29.06 -6.48
CA GLU A 336 -4.27 -28.77 -7.69
C GLU A 336 -5.20 -29.03 -8.89
N ALA A 337 -5.54 -27.98 -9.65
CA ALA A 337 -6.39 -28.14 -10.82
C ALA A 337 -5.77 -29.25 -11.68
N PRO A 338 -6.58 -30.22 -12.18
CA PRO A 338 -6.05 -31.31 -12.97
C PRO A 338 -5.21 -30.71 -14.09
N LYS A 339 -4.00 -31.23 -14.29
CA LYS A 339 -3.08 -30.79 -15.35
C LYS A 339 -3.74 -31.00 -16.71
N GLY A 340 -4.55 -30.03 -17.11
CA GLY A 340 -5.07 -29.91 -18.47
C GLY A 340 -3.89 -29.79 -19.42
N ALA A 341 -4.11 -30.15 -20.68
CA ALA A 341 -3.11 -29.96 -21.72
C ALA A 341 -2.59 -28.52 -21.64
N ARG A 342 -1.27 -28.38 -21.44
CA ARG A 342 -0.61 -27.09 -21.33
C ARG A 342 -0.99 -26.27 -22.57
N PRO A 343 -1.65 -25.11 -22.44
CA PRO A 343 -1.98 -24.29 -23.60
C PRO A 343 -0.69 -24.02 -24.39
N ALA A 344 -0.80 -23.98 -25.71
CA ALA A 344 0.35 -23.68 -26.56
C ALA A 344 1.00 -22.36 -26.11
N PRO A 345 2.34 -22.27 -26.06
CA PRO A 345 3.00 -21.03 -25.68
C PRO A 345 2.56 -19.91 -26.62
N PRO A 346 2.29 -18.70 -26.11
CA PRO A 346 1.86 -17.59 -26.96
C PRO A 346 2.93 -17.31 -28.02
N PRO A 347 2.53 -16.80 -29.19
CA PRO A 347 3.49 -16.33 -30.19
C PRO A 347 4.44 -15.33 -29.54
N ARG A 348 5.74 -15.50 -29.77
CA ARG A 348 6.77 -14.60 -29.22
C ARG A 348 6.55 -13.19 -29.79
N SER A 349 6.55 -12.20 -28.90
CA SER A 349 6.55 -10.79 -29.30
C SER A 349 7.73 -10.47 -30.23
N ARG A 350 7.50 -9.68 -31.26
CA ARG A 350 8.50 -9.19 -32.20
C ARG A 350 9.12 -7.92 -31.65
N LYS A 351 10.38 -8.01 -31.21
CA LYS A 351 11.20 -6.88 -30.76
C LYS A 351 11.93 -6.26 -31.94
N SER A 352 11.90 -4.94 -32.06
CA SER A 352 12.49 -4.22 -33.20
C SER A 352 13.86 -3.60 -32.89
N LEU A 353 14.17 -3.38 -31.61
CA LEU A 353 15.36 -2.66 -31.17
C LEU A 353 16.59 -3.56 -30.99
N LYS A 354 17.74 -3.10 -31.47
CA LYS A 354 19.06 -3.71 -31.24
C LYS A 354 19.56 -3.42 -29.83
N ALA A 355 19.27 -2.25 -29.27
CA ALA A 355 19.72 -1.84 -27.93
C ALA A 355 19.33 -2.86 -26.85
N ILE A 356 18.13 -3.43 -26.94
CA ILE A 356 17.61 -4.38 -25.94
C ILE A 356 18.13 -5.82 -26.12
N ALA A 357 18.76 -6.15 -27.25
CA ALA A 357 19.23 -7.51 -27.53
C ALA A 357 20.34 -7.96 -26.56
N ARG A 358 21.14 -7.02 -26.04
CA ARG A 358 22.25 -7.30 -25.10
C ARG A 358 21.82 -7.43 -23.62
N PHE A 359 20.61 -6.97 -23.27
CA PHE A 359 20.18 -6.87 -21.87
C PHE A 359 20.06 -8.22 -21.16
N GLY A 360 19.66 -9.26 -21.87
CA GLY A 360 19.53 -10.60 -21.30
C GLY A 360 20.88 -11.22 -20.94
N ALA A 361 21.94 -10.93 -21.70
CA ALA A 361 23.30 -11.37 -21.37
C ALA A 361 23.83 -10.61 -20.16
N TYR A 362 23.74 -9.28 -20.19
CA TYR A 362 24.15 -8.41 -19.09
C TYR A 362 23.52 -8.81 -17.74
N GLN A 363 22.20 -9.03 -17.69
CA GLN A 363 21.55 -9.47 -16.44
C GLN A 363 22.12 -10.79 -15.91
N ARG A 364 22.37 -11.78 -16.78
CA ARG A 364 22.95 -13.06 -16.34
C ARG A 364 24.35 -12.88 -15.78
N ASP A 365 25.17 -12.09 -16.46
CA ASP A 365 26.55 -11.82 -16.03
C ASP A 365 26.56 -11.05 -14.70
N TRP A 366 25.68 -10.06 -14.55
CA TRP A 366 25.50 -9.29 -13.33
C TRP A 366 25.02 -10.15 -12.14
N PHE A 367 24.04 -11.04 -12.35
CA PHE A 367 23.60 -11.96 -11.29
C PHE A 367 24.70 -12.97 -10.92
N ALA A 368 25.50 -13.43 -11.88
CA ALA A 368 26.65 -14.28 -11.60
C ALA A 368 27.72 -13.54 -10.78
N GLU A 369 27.99 -12.27 -11.10
CA GLU A 369 28.91 -11.41 -10.37
C GLU A 369 28.46 -11.19 -8.92
N ILE A 370 27.19 -10.82 -8.69
CA ILE A 370 26.69 -10.60 -7.34
C ILE A 370 26.74 -11.87 -6.49
N ARG A 371 26.40 -13.02 -7.08
CA ARG A 371 26.54 -14.31 -6.38
C ARG A 371 28.00 -14.58 -6.01
N ALA A 372 28.95 -14.24 -6.87
CA ALA A 372 30.37 -14.39 -6.58
C ALA A 372 30.84 -13.42 -5.48
N GLN A 373 30.39 -12.17 -5.50
CA GLN A 373 30.67 -11.17 -4.46
C GLN A 373 30.13 -11.62 -3.09
N ALA A 374 28.85 -12.01 -3.03
CA ALA A 374 28.24 -12.52 -1.80
C ALA A 374 28.96 -13.77 -1.28
N ALA A 375 29.34 -14.70 -2.17
CA ALA A 375 30.11 -15.88 -1.79
C ALA A 375 31.53 -15.54 -1.29
N ALA A 376 32.09 -14.40 -1.69
CA ALA A 376 33.37 -13.89 -1.19
C ALA A 376 33.23 -13.12 0.15
N GLY A 377 32.01 -12.93 0.65
CA GLY A 377 31.73 -12.25 1.92
C GLY A 377 31.38 -10.77 1.79
N ASP A 378 31.14 -10.27 0.57
CA ASP A 378 30.61 -8.91 0.39
C ASP A 378 29.16 -8.83 0.86
N THR A 379 28.80 -7.72 1.52
CA THR A 379 27.43 -7.44 1.95
C THR A 379 26.48 -7.41 0.75
N PHE A 380 25.39 -8.16 0.83
CA PHE A 380 24.31 -8.17 -0.16
C PHE A 380 22.99 -7.68 0.44
N ALA A 381 22.27 -6.84 -0.30
CA ALA A 381 20.95 -6.35 0.11
C ALA A 381 19.82 -6.85 -0.81
N ALA A 382 18.65 -7.15 -0.22
CA ALA A 382 17.42 -7.32 -0.98
C ALA A 382 16.37 -6.31 -0.49
N VAL A 383 15.80 -5.53 -1.41
CA VAL A 383 14.97 -4.37 -1.04
C VAL A 383 13.69 -4.31 -1.85
N ASN A 384 12.63 -3.73 -1.30
CA ASN A 384 11.43 -3.44 -2.07
C ASN A 384 11.68 -2.33 -3.11
N ALA A 385 10.88 -2.28 -4.17
CA ALA A 385 11.03 -1.35 -5.28
C ALA A 385 10.96 0.12 -4.85
N ASN A 386 10.20 0.42 -3.80
CA ASN A 386 10.09 1.74 -3.18
C ASN A 386 11.07 2.00 -2.04
N SER A 387 12.05 1.12 -1.82
CA SER A 387 13.13 1.39 -0.87
C SER A 387 14.27 2.17 -1.54
N PRO A 388 14.96 3.06 -0.80
CA PRO A 388 16.02 3.92 -1.34
C PRO A 388 17.24 3.11 -1.76
N GLN A 389 17.44 2.96 -3.08
CA GLN A 389 18.46 2.10 -3.69
C GLN A 389 19.78 2.84 -3.91
N GLU A 390 19.71 4.15 -4.08
CA GLU A 390 20.82 5.02 -4.45
C GLU A 390 21.83 5.13 -3.30
N MET A 391 21.39 5.02 -2.05
CA MET A 391 22.30 4.92 -0.90
C MET A 391 23.14 3.62 -0.94
N LEU A 392 22.56 2.50 -1.38
CA LEU A 392 23.27 1.22 -1.54
C LEU A 392 24.28 1.32 -2.69
N ARG A 393 23.90 1.96 -3.80
CA ARG A 393 24.81 2.25 -4.92
C ARG A 393 25.99 3.12 -4.47
N ALA A 394 25.74 4.14 -3.65
CA ALA A 394 26.78 5.05 -3.16
C ALA A 394 27.78 4.33 -2.24
N LEU A 395 27.31 3.35 -1.45
CA LEU A 395 28.16 2.49 -0.61
C LEU A 395 28.82 1.32 -1.37
N GLY A 396 28.49 1.13 -2.66
CA GLY A 396 28.97 -0.03 -3.41
C GLY A 396 28.48 -1.36 -2.83
N ILE A 397 27.26 -1.39 -2.29
CA ILE A 397 26.58 -2.61 -1.82
C ILE A 397 25.72 -3.15 -2.98
N PRO A 398 26.00 -4.35 -3.51
CA PRO A 398 25.13 -4.96 -4.51
C PRO A 398 23.75 -5.27 -3.91
N PHE A 399 22.70 -5.06 -4.70
CA PHE A 399 21.34 -5.34 -4.27
C PHE A 399 20.46 -5.88 -5.39
N VAL A 400 19.43 -6.61 -5.02
CA VAL A 400 18.34 -7.00 -5.91
C VAL A 400 17.02 -6.43 -5.39
N VAL A 401 16.25 -5.82 -6.28
CA VAL A 401 14.88 -5.42 -5.96
C VAL A 401 13.97 -6.64 -5.94
N ASN A 402 13.23 -6.84 -4.86
CA ASN A 402 12.37 -8.01 -4.65
C ASN A 402 11.34 -8.20 -5.77
N GLN A 403 10.69 -7.12 -6.21
CA GLN A 403 9.73 -7.16 -7.32
C GLN A 403 10.39 -7.54 -8.65
N TRP A 404 11.65 -7.15 -8.88
CA TRP A 404 12.39 -7.59 -10.05
C TRP A 404 12.66 -9.10 -9.99
N TRP A 405 13.08 -9.61 -8.83
CA TRP A 405 13.26 -11.04 -8.60
C TRP A 405 11.96 -11.82 -8.83
N ALA A 406 10.84 -11.34 -8.29
CA ALA A 406 9.52 -11.95 -8.49
C ALA A 406 9.14 -12.05 -9.98
N SER A 407 9.41 -11.02 -10.77
CA SER A 407 9.21 -11.04 -12.23
C SER A 407 10.07 -12.11 -12.92
N ILE A 408 11.32 -12.31 -12.49
CA ILE A 408 12.21 -13.34 -13.04
C ILE A 408 11.70 -14.73 -12.70
N VAL A 409 11.27 -14.95 -11.44
CA VAL A 409 10.69 -16.22 -10.97
C VAL A 409 9.46 -16.58 -11.80
N ALA A 410 8.55 -15.61 -12.04
CA ALA A 410 7.38 -15.80 -12.88
C ALA A 410 7.75 -16.12 -14.34
N ALA A 411 8.68 -15.35 -14.94
CA ALA A 411 9.15 -15.58 -16.30
C ALA A 411 9.84 -16.95 -16.49
N LYS A 412 10.43 -17.50 -15.43
CA LYS A 412 11.02 -18.85 -15.39
C LYS A 412 10.03 -19.94 -14.95
N GLN A 413 8.77 -19.57 -14.73
CA GLN A 413 7.68 -20.45 -14.32
C GLN A 413 7.98 -21.21 -13.02
N GLN A 414 8.62 -20.53 -12.07
CA GLN A 414 9.01 -21.10 -10.77
C GLN A 414 8.02 -20.79 -9.63
N SER A 415 7.03 -19.91 -9.85
CA SER A 415 6.11 -19.44 -8.80
C SER A 415 5.39 -20.57 -8.05
N ALA A 416 4.91 -21.60 -8.74
CA ALA A 416 4.24 -22.75 -8.10
C ALA A 416 5.19 -23.57 -7.19
N ARG A 417 6.46 -23.71 -7.60
CA ARG A 417 7.47 -24.37 -6.78
C ARG A 417 7.78 -23.53 -5.54
N TYR A 418 7.91 -22.21 -5.70
CA TYR A 418 8.19 -21.30 -4.59
C TYR A 418 7.04 -21.24 -3.59
N ALA A 419 5.78 -21.30 -4.05
CA ALA A 419 4.62 -21.49 -3.18
C ALA A 419 4.71 -22.78 -2.35
N THR A 420 5.18 -23.88 -2.95
CA THR A 420 5.37 -25.15 -2.23
C THR A 420 6.48 -25.05 -1.16
N LEU A 421 7.56 -24.33 -1.44
CA LEU A 421 8.64 -24.10 -0.47
C LEU A 421 8.15 -23.29 0.74
N LEU A 422 7.38 -22.22 0.50
CA LEU A 422 6.78 -21.42 1.57
C LEU A 422 5.86 -22.27 2.45
N ALA A 423 4.95 -23.03 1.84
CA ALA A 423 4.03 -23.91 2.57
C ALA A 423 4.78 -24.96 3.41
N ALA A 424 5.85 -25.56 2.87
CA ALA A 424 6.69 -26.52 3.60
C ALA A 424 7.40 -25.89 4.81
N ALA A 425 7.68 -24.58 4.78
CA ALA A 425 8.27 -23.83 5.88
C ALA A 425 7.23 -23.26 6.88
N GLY A 426 5.95 -23.55 6.68
CA GLY A 426 4.84 -23.02 7.48
C GLY A 426 4.58 -21.53 7.23
N LEU A 427 4.91 -21.03 6.04
CA LEU A 427 4.68 -19.65 5.61
C LEU A 427 3.55 -19.59 4.57
N PRO A 428 2.81 -18.47 4.46
CA PRO A 428 1.65 -18.40 3.60
C PRO A 428 2.06 -18.35 2.11
N PRO A 429 1.56 -19.28 1.27
CA PRO A 429 1.95 -19.34 -0.14
C PRO A 429 1.19 -18.34 -1.04
N ALA A 430 0.03 -17.84 -0.57
CA ALA A 430 -0.87 -16.98 -1.35
C ALA A 430 -0.88 -15.52 -0.89
N ALA A 431 -0.56 -15.25 0.38
CA ALA A 431 -0.53 -13.89 0.92
C ALA A 431 0.67 -13.11 0.37
N GLU A 432 0.43 -11.93 -0.20
CA GLU A 432 1.48 -11.11 -0.84
C GLU A 432 2.33 -11.93 -1.83
N ALA A 433 1.70 -12.84 -2.60
CA ALA A 433 2.38 -13.87 -3.38
C ALA A 433 3.48 -13.33 -4.29
N TYR A 434 3.31 -12.13 -4.85
CA TYR A 434 4.34 -11.47 -5.66
C TYR A 434 5.56 -11.07 -4.83
N SER A 435 5.35 -10.42 -3.68
CA SER A 435 6.41 -9.99 -2.77
C SER A 435 7.08 -11.17 -2.02
N ALA A 436 6.38 -12.31 -1.89
CA ALA A 436 6.86 -13.49 -1.16
C ALA A 436 8.01 -14.24 -1.87
N GLN A 437 8.27 -13.95 -3.16
CA GLN A 437 9.22 -14.71 -3.96
C GLN A 437 10.68 -14.56 -3.49
N GLY A 438 11.04 -13.44 -2.87
CA GLY A 438 12.35 -13.25 -2.23
C GLY A 438 12.54 -14.16 -1.02
N ALA A 439 11.55 -14.21 -0.12
CA ALA A 439 11.56 -15.13 1.04
C ALA A 439 11.56 -16.61 0.60
N ALA A 440 10.80 -16.94 -0.45
CA ALA A 440 10.81 -18.29 -1.03
C ALA A 440 12.19 -18.69 -1.59
N ALA A 441 12.92 -17.74 -2.20
CA ALA A 441 14.26 -17.99 -2.71
C ALA A 441 15.27 -18.30 -1.59
N ALA A 442 15.09 -17.75 -0.38
CA ALA A 442 15.92 -18.10 0.78
C ALA A 442 15.74 -19.57 1.22
N LEU A 443 14.61 -20.21 0.86
CA LEU A 443 14.31 -21.62 1.12
C LEU A 443 14.73 -22.54 -0.04
N ASP A 444 15.23 -21.97 -1.15
CA ASP A 444 15.58 -22.70 -2.37
C ASP A 444 17.04 -23.14 -2.36
N HIS A 445 17.28 -24.37 -1.89
CA HIS A 445 18.63 -24.95 -1.84
C HIS A 445 19.05 -25.70 -3.13
N ASP A 446 18.22 -25.67 -4.18
CA ASP A 446 18.49 -26.34 -5.46
C ASP A 446 18.93 -25.34 -6.54
N ALA A 447 20.24 -25.08 -6.60
CA ALA A 447 20.83 -24.12 -7.53
C ALA A 447 20.62 -24.48 -9.01
N GLU A 448 20.38 -25.76 -9.35
CA GLU A 448 20.12 -26.18 -10.73
C GLU A 448 18.72 -25.77 -11.19
N LYS A 449 17.76 -25.74 -10.26
CA LYS A 449 16.36 -25.33 -10.54
C LYS A 449 16.11 -23.85 -10.29
N ALA A 450 16.93 -23.20 -9.46
CA ALA A 450 16.78 -21.80 -9.12
C ALA A 450 17.03 -20.89 -10.35
N PRO A 451 16.23 -19.83 -10.58
CA PRO A 451 16.50 -18.86 -11.63
C PRO A 451 17.92 -18.33 -11.52
N TRP A 452 18.70 -18.46 -12.61
CA TRP A 452 20.08 -17.97 -12.70
C TRP A 452 21.03 -18.43 -11.57
N GLY A 453 20.76 -19.58 -10.96
CA GLY A 453 21.58 -20.14 -9.88
C GLY A 453 21.22 -19.63 -8.48
N GLY A 454 20.08 -18.94 -8.33
CA GLY A 454 19.51 -18.52 -7.05
C GLY A 454 19.80 -17.07 -6.67
N LEU A 455 18.99 -16.55 -5.75
CA LEU A 455 19.23 -15.27 -5.09
C LEU A 455 20.24 -15.48 -3.95
N PRO A 456 21.29 -14.64 -3.80
CA PRO A 456 22.16 -14.73 -2.64
C PRO A 456 21.38 -14.52 -1.33
N GLN A 457 21.87 -15.10 -0.24
CA GLN A 457 21.33 -14.83 1.08
C GLN A 457 21.60 -13.35 1.43
N PRO A 458 20.56 -12.55 1.77
CA PRO A 458 20.74 -11.15 2.13
C PRO A 458 21.36 -10.98 3.52
N ASP A 459 22.20 -9.97 3.65
CA ASP A 459 22.66 -9.41 4.94
C ASP A 459 21.78 -8.25 5.39
N VAL A 460 21.16 -7.57 4.42
CA VAL A 460 20.27 -6.43 4.63
C VAL A 460 18.98 -6.61 3.85
N LEU A 461 17.87 -6.32 4.52
CA LEU A 461 16.53 -6.25 3.94
C LEU A 461 16.00 -4.82 4.06
N GLY A 462 15.34 -4.31 3.02
CA GLY A 462 14.77 -2.95 3.01
C GLY A 462 13.29 -2.95 2.64
N VAL A 463 12.45 -2.34 3.48
CA VAL A 463 11.00 -2.22 3.27
C VAL A 463 10.47 -0.86 3.70
N VAL A 464 9.49 -0.33 2.97
CA VAL A 464 8.69 0.84 3.37
C VAL A 464 7.36 0.33 3.92
N LEU A 465 6.84 0.95 4.98
CA LEU A 465 5.55 0.62 5.60
C LEU A 465 4.35 1.06 4.73
N HIS A 466 4.25 0.56 3.49
CA HIS A 466 3.23 0.98 2.51
C HIS A 466 1.97 0.10 2.45
N THR A 467 2.06 -1.12 2.98
CA THR A 467 1.00 -2.14 3.02
C THR A 467 1.09 -2.82 4.37
N ASP A 468 -0.02 -3.36 4.85
CA ASP A 468 -0.07 -3.99 6.16
C ASP A 468 0.78 -5.28 6.24
N ALA A 469 0.80 -6.09 5.17
CA ALA A 469 1.49 -7.37 5.14
C ALA A 469 2.99 -7.27 4.80
N GLY A 470 3.42 -6.24 4.08
CA GLY A 470 4.80 -6.07 3.62
C GLY A 470 5.85 -6.14 4.74
N PRO A 471 5.70 -5.37 5.83
CA PRO A 471 6.63 -5.42 6.97
C PRO A 471 6.69 -6.81 7.62
N LYS A 472 5.55 -7.49 7.78
CA LYS A 472 5.46 -8.84 8.37
C LYS A 472 6.19 -9.88 7.53
N LEU A 473 6.02 -9.81 6.21
CA LEU A 473 6.75 -10.65 5.26
C LEU A 473 8.26 -10.43 5.37
N PHE A 474 8.71 -9.18 5.45
CA PHE A 474 10.12 -8.84 5.56
C PHE A 474 10.72 -9.20 6.92
N GLU A 475 9.95 -9.16 8.01
CA GLU A 475 10.34 -9.71 9.31
C GLU A 475 10.51 -11.22 9.23
N ALA A 476 9.57 -11.94 8.63
CA ALA A 476 9.70 -13.38 8.42
C ALA A 476 10.93 -13.72 7.55
N TRP A 477 11.22 -12.91 6.52
CA TRP A 477 12.42 -13.09 5.71
C TRP A 477 13.71 -12.78 6.49
N SER A 478 13.69 -11.77 7.36
CA SER A 478 14.79 -11.49 8.30
C SER A 478 15.01 -12.68 9.24
N ASP A 479 13.95 -13.27 9.81
CA ASP A 479 14.05 -14.45 10.67
C ASP A 479 14.64 -15.67 9.95
N LEU A 480 14.32 -15.85 8.66
CA LEU A 480 14.86 -16.94 7.84
C LEU A 480 16.36 -16.79 7.55
N THR A 481 16.85 -15.56 7.44
CA THR A 481 18.18 -15.25 6.88
C THR A 481 19.15 -14.62 7.87
N ALA A 482 18.64 -14.20 9.03
CA ALA A 482 19.30 -13.32 9.99
C ALA A 482 19.72 -11.94 9.42
N ALA A 483 19.18 -11.55 8.26
CA ALA A 483 19.44 -10.26 7.65
C ALA A 483 18.94 -9.11 8.54
N LYS A 484 19.69 -8.01 8.60
CA LYS A 484 19.23 -6.77 9.24
C LYS A 484 18.07 -6.18 8.43
N LEU A 485 16.92 -6.01 9.06
CA LEU A 485 15.77 -5.34 8.46
C LEU A 485 15.83 -3.82 8.69
N GLN A 486 15.78 -3.05 7.61
CA GLN A 486 15.59 -1.61 7.60
C GLN A 486 14.16 -1.29 7.18
N CYS A 487 13.38 -0.73 8.12
CA CYS A 487 12.05 -0.21 7.87
C CYS A 487 12.08 1.32 7.72
N PHE A 488 11.38 1.83 6.71
CA PHE A 488 11.17 3.25 6.45
C PHE A 488 9.70 3.62 6.64
N GLN A 489 9.46 4.79 7.24
CA GLN A 489 8.12 5.32 7.43
C GLN A 489 7.49 5.67 6.06
N ARG A 490 6.17 5.51 5.97
CA ARG A 490 5.37 6.01 4.86
C ARG A 490 4.60 7.25 5.32
N THR A 491 4.87 8.39 4.72
CA THR A 491 4.12 9.63 5.00
C THR A 491 3.01 9.87 3.99
N VAL A 492 1.95 10.55 4.44
CA VAL A 492 0.83 10.97 3.59
C VAL A 492 0.83 12.50 3.43
N ASP A 493 0.52 12.98 2.23
CA ASP A 493 0.29 14.40 2.01
C ASP A 493 -1.05 14.82 2.63
N CYS A 494 -0.99 15.49 3.78
CA CYS A 494 -2.16 15.82 4.58
C CYS A 494 -2.95 17.02 4.03
N ARG A 495 -2.42 17.71 3.01
CA ARG A 495 -3.07 18.88 2.42
C ARG A 495 -4.32 18.45 1.65
N TRP A 496 -5.42 19.15 1.90
CA TRP A 496 -6.67 18.94 1.18
C TRP A 496 -6.57 19.40 -0.28
N GLU A 497 -5.87 20.50 -0.52
CA GLU A 497 -5.60 21.01 -1.86
C GLU A 497 -4.13 20.77 -2.19
N ILE A 498 -3.88 20.01 -3.25
CA ILE A 498 -2.55 19.76 -3.81
C ILE A 498 -2.59 19.98 -5.33
N PRO A 499 -1.48 20.41 -5.95
CA PRO A 499 -1.41 20.47 -7.41
C PRO A 499 -1.48 19.05 -8.01
N ILE A 500 -2.12 18.90 -9.16
CA ILE A 500 -2.31 17.61 -9.85
C ILE A 500 -1.31 17.41 -11.00
N ASP A 501 -0.64 18.48 -11.41
CA ASP A 501 0.36 18.60 -12.47
C ASP A 501 1.78 18.37 -11.95
N TRP A 502 1.95 17.26 -11.23
CA TRP A 502 3.17 16.96 -10.49
C TRP A 502 4.39 16.66 -11.37
N TRP A 503 4.21 16.25 -12.63
CA TRP A 503 5.27 15.71 -13.51
C TRP A 503 6.42 16.69 -13.80
N ASP A 504 6.15 17.99 -13.85
CA ASP A 504 7.19 19.02 -14.01
C ASP A 504 7.65 19.56 -12.64
N GLY A 505 6.71 19.81 -11.73
CA GLY A 505 6.98 20.37 -10.41
C GLY A 505 7.86 19.49 -9.54
N LEU A 506 7.65 18.17 -9.55
CA LEU A 506 8.50 17.22 -8.81
C LEU A 506 9.90 17.10 -9.42
N ALA A 507 10.07 17.29 -10.74
CA ALA A 507 11.39 17.21 -11.35
C ALA A 507 12.28 18.37 -10.91
N GLU A 508 11.76 19.59 -11.01
CA GLU A 508 12.54 20.82 -10.91
C GLU A 508 12.42 21.53 -9.55
N ASP A 509 11.25 21.54 -8.91
CA ASP A 509 10.90 22.35 -7.74
C ASP A 509 10.27 21.50 -6.60
N TRP A 510 10.76 20.28 -6.41
CA TRP A 510 10.22 19.31 -5.45
C TRP A 510 10.16 19.80 -4.00
N ASP A 511 11.05 20.71 -3.60
CA ASP A 511 11.12 21.31 -2.26
C ASP A 511 10.02 22.36 -2.01
N HIS A 512 9.38 22.84 -3.07
CA HIS A 512 8.13 23.60 -2.99
C HIS A 512 6.90 22.69 -3.06
N PHE A 513 6.98 21.63 -3.87
CA PHE A 513 5.86 20.73 -4.14
C PHE A 513 5.55 19.80 -2.96
N ILE A 514 6.58 19.34 -2.24
CA ILE A 514 6.48 18.39 -1.13
C ILE A 514 6.59 19.13 0.19
N GLU A 515 5.76 18.76 1.17
CA GLU A 515 5.83 19.31 2.53
C GLU A 515 7.22 19.11 3.15
N GLY A 516 7.79 20.17 3.72
CA GLY A 516 9.13 20.16 4.31
C GLY A 516 9.29 19.13 5.43
N GLU A 517 8.23 18.92 6.22
CA GLU A 517 8.19 17.94 7.30
C GLU A 517 8.38 16.50 6.79
N ARG A 518 7.82 16.17 5.62
CA ARG A 518 7.96 14.85 5.00
C ARG A 518 9.40 14.65 4.49
N LEU A 519 9.98 15.69 3.90
CA LEU A 519 11.37 15.70 3.44
C LEU A 519 12.35 15.56 4.62
N ASP A 520 12.15 16.33 5.69
CA ASP A 520 12.98 16.33 6.89
C ASP A 520 12.98 14.96 7.59
N LEU A 521 11.80 14.32 7.68
CA LEU A 521 11.67 12.98 8.23
C LEU A 521 12.49 11.97 7.41
N PHE A 522 12.21 11.88 6.11
CA PHE A 522 12.78 10.82 5.28
C PHE A 522 14.28 11.02 5.06
N GLU A 523 14.76 12.27 4.94
CA GLU A 523 16.20 12.57 4.91
C GLU A 523 16.90 12.09 6.20
N ALA A 524 16.27 12.29 7.36
CA ALA A 524 16.83 11.80 8.62
C ALA A 524 16.79 10.27 8.72
N GLU A 525 15.75 9.61 8.19
CA GLU A 525 15.71 8.14 8.10
C GLU A 525 16.80 7.58 7.18
N LEU A 526 17.05 8.23 6.04
CA LEU A 526 18.17 7.87 5.15
C LEU A 526 19.51 7.99 5.88
N LYS A 527 19.73 9.04 6.68
CA LYS A 527 20.96 9.20 7.48
C LYS A 527 21.14 8.06 8.50
N ILE A 528 20.06 7.65 9.17
CA ILE A 528 20.07 6.51 10.10
C ILE A 528 20.39 5.21 9.34
N ALA A 529 19.72 4.97 8.22
CA ALA A 529 19.92 3.76 7.42
C ALA A 529 21.34 3.68 6.85
N ILE A 530 21.90 4.79 6.36
CA ILE A 530 23.28 4.88 5.89
C ILE A 530 24.26 4.50 7.00
N ALA A 531 24.10 5.07 8.21
CA ALA A 531 24.98 4.77 9.34
C ALA A 531 24.96 3.27 9.72
N GLU A 532 23.78 2.63 9.67
CA GLU A 532 23.68 1.18 9.88
C GLU A 532 24.38 0.39 8.76
N LEU A 533 24.24 0.81 7.50
CA LEU A 533 24.90 0.16 6.37
C LEU A 533 26.43 0.30 6.43
N GLU A 534 26.96 1.45 6.87
CA GLU A 534 28.40 1.63 7.11
C GLU A 534 28.90 0.64 8.16
N GLN A 535 28.14 0.42 9.23
CA GLN A 535 28.48 -0.54 10.28
C GLN A 535 28.49 -1.98 9.78
N ILE A 536 27.50 -2.36 8.97
CA ILE A 536 27.34 -3.74 8.46
C ILE A 536 28.38 -4.05 7.39
N SER A 537 28.60 -3.11 6.47
CA SER A 537 29.48 -3.33 5.32
C SER A 537 30.95 -2.98 5.56
N GLY A 538 31.23 -2.18 6.59
CA GLY A 538 32.56 -1.60 6.83
C GLY A 538 32.99 -0.58 5.77
N LYS A 539 32.09 -0.17 4.86
CA LYS A 539 32.35 0.82 3.81
C LYS A 539 31.87 2.19 4.28
N ALA A 540 32.67 3.23 4.08
CA ALA A 540 32.28 4.60 4.39
C ALA A 540 31.38 5.17 3.29
N PHE A 541 30.36 5.94 3.68
CA PHE A 541 29.49 6.65 2.77
C PHE A 541 30.22 7.85 2.15
N ASP A 542 30.18 7.96 0.83
CA ASP A 542 30.74 9.09 0.10
C ASP A 542 29.60 9.97 -0.50
N PRO A 543 29.37 11.18 0.05
CA PRO A 543 28.38 12.11 -0.48
C PRO A 543 28.63 12.53 -1.93
N ALA A 544 29.89 12.61 -2.37
CA ALA A 544 30.23 12.93 -3.75
C ALA A 544 29.84 11.79 -4.69
N ARG A 545 30.03 10.54 -4.24
CA ARG A 545 29.53 9.36 -4.95
C ARG A 545 28.01 9.33 -5.03
N LEU A 546 27.30 9.73 -3.96
CA LEU A 546 25.83 9.86 -4.02
C LEU A 546 25.41 10.91 -5.06
N ALA A 547 26.08 12.07 -5.11
CA ALA A 547 25.78 13.09 -6.11
C ALA A 547 25.93 12.54 -7.54
N GLU A 548 27.02 11.83 -7.83
CA GLU A 548 27.22 11.17 -9.13
C GLU A 548 26.14 10.13 -9.43
N VAL A 549 25.76 9.31 -8.45
CA VAL A 549 24.66 8.34 -8.59
C VAL A 549 23.36 9.06 -8.93
N MET A 550 23.05 10.18 -8.29
CA MET A 550 21.84 10.95 -8.54
C MET A 550 21.85 11.65 -9.90
N ASP A 551 23.00 12.20 -10.33
CA ASP A 551 23.19 12.75 -11.67
C ASP A 551 22.99 11.68 -12.75
N LEU A 552 23.54 10.48 -12.57
CA LEU A 552 23.36 9.35 -13.49
C LEU A 552 21.90 8.90 -13.58
N VAL A 553 21.16 8.90 -12.45
CA VAL A 553 19.71 8.65 -12.49
C VAL A 553 19.04 9.76 -13.31
N ASN A 554 19.26 11.02 -12.98
CA ASN A 554 18.60 12.14 -13.67
C ASN A 554 18.89 12.13 -15.19
N GLU A 555 20.13 11.86 -15.60
CA GLU A 555 20.51 11.75 -17.02
C GLU A 555 19.83 10.54 -17.71
N GLN A 556 19.74 9.39 -17.01
CA GLN A 556 19.01 8.22 -17.51
C GLN A 556 17.52 8.55 -17.76
N GLU A 557 16.86 9.19 -16.79
CA GLU A 557 15.45 9.55 -16.90
C GLU A 557 15.19 10.66 -17.93
N ASP A 558 16.14 11.59 -18.13
CA ASP A 558 16.08 12.60 -19.19
C ASP A 558 16.00 11.94 -20.57
N TYR A 559 16.82 10.92 -20.84
CA TYR A 559 16.72 10.15 -22.08
C TYR A 559 15.36 9.45 -22.23
N TYR A 560 14.77 8.96 -21.13
CA TYR A 560 13.43 8.39 -21.18
C TYR A 560 12.36 9.45 -21.46
N ARG A 561 12.49 10.66 -20.91
CA ARG A 561 11.61 11.79 -21.23
C ARG A 561 11.70 12.17 -22.70
N GLU A 562 12.90 12.34 -23.23
CA GLU A 562 13.11 12.66 -24.66
C GLU A 562 12.56 11.54 -25.57
N THR A 563 12.76 10.27 -25.19
CA THR A 563 12.24 9.12 -25.93
C THR A 563 10.71 9.07 -25.92
N ARG A 564 10.09 9.25 -24.74
CA ARG A 564 8.63 9.30 -24.57
C ARG A 564 8.04 10.40 -25.44
N ASP A 565 8.59 11.61 -25.37
CA ASP A 565 8.13 12.75 -26.16
C ASP A 565 8.29 12.51 -27.66
N LEU A 566 9.33 11.78 -28.09
CA LEU A 566 9.55 11.42 -29.49
C LEU A 566 8.52 10.41 -29.98
N VAL A 567 8.23 9.37 -29.19
CA VAL A 567 7.18 8.39 -29.51
C VAL A 567 5.80 9.05 -29.57
N ALA A 568 5.53 9.97 -28.64
CA ALA A 568 4.25 10.68 -28.55
C ALA A 568 3.96 11.55 -29.80
N ARG A 569 4.97 12.25 -30.33
CA ARG A 569 4.82 13.16 -31.47
C ARG A 569 4.95 12.51 -32.86
N THR A 570 5.54 11.32 -32.94
CA THR A 570 5.82 10.65 -34.24
C THR A 570 4.67 9.72 -34.64
N VAL A 571 4.14 9.92 -35.85
CA VAL A 571 3.08 9.11 -36.45
C VAL A 571 3.47 8.72 -37.88
N PRO A 572 3.52 7.42 -38.23
CA PRO A 572 3.39 6.25 -37.35
C PRO A 572 4.44 6.19 -36.23
N ALA A 573 4.12 5.55 -35.10
CA ALA A 573 5.02 5.42 -33.97
C ALA A 573 6.27 4.60 -34.34
N PRO A 574 7.48 5.06 -33.97
CA PRO A 574 8.73 4.38 -34.32
C PRO A 574 8.91 3.03 -33.59
N ILE A 575 8.26 2.90 -32.43
CA ILE A 575 8.28 1.71 -31.55
C ILE A 575 6.92 1.54 -30.84
N SER A 576 6.63 0.34 -30.35
CA SER A 576 5.47 0.04 -29.51
C SER A 576 5.87 -0.28 -28.07
N VAL A 577 4.88 -0.46 -27.19
CA VAL A 577 5.06 -0.85 -25.78
C VAL A 577 5.92 -2.12 -25.61
N VAL A 578 5.92 -3.04 -26.58
CA VAL A 578 6.76 -4.26 -26.56
C VAL A 578 8.26 -3.95 -26.54
N ASP A 579 8.66 -2.87 -27.20
CA ASP A 579 10.04 -2.40 -27.22
C ASP A 579 10.32 -1.51 -25.99
N GLN A 580 9.39 -0.61 -25.66
CA GLN A 580 9.53 0.35 -24.56
C GLN A 580 9.70 -0.33 -23.18
N MET A 581 8.88 -1.35 -22.87
CA MET A 581 8.87 -2.01 -21.56
C MET A 581 10.25 -2.59 -21.18
N PRO A 582 10.88 -3.49 -21.97
CA PRO A 582 12.21 -3.99 -21.64
C PRO A 582 13.30 -2.93 -21.76
N ALA A 583 13.15 -1.95 -22.66
CA ALA A 583 14.10 -0.84 -22.81
C ALA A 583 14.16 0.08 -21.58
N THR A 584 13.05 0.15 -20.83
CA THR A 584 12.93 0.98 -19.64
C THR A 584 13.19 0.19 -18.35
N MET A 585 12.51 -0.94 -18.18
CA MET A 585 12.52 -1.62 -16.87
C MET A 585 13.85 -2.26 -16.51
N VAL A 586 14.58 -2.83 -17.48
CA VAL A 586 15.86 -3.45 -17.17
C VAL A 586 16.85 -2.39 -16.70
N PRO A 587 17.10 -1.28 -17.43
CA PRO A 587 18.00 -0.25 -16.92
C PRO A 587 17.49 0.44 -15.65
N GLN A 588 16.17 0.50 -15.40
CA GLN A 588 15.64 1.07 -14.15
C GLN A 588 16.12 0.36 -12.88
N TRP A 589 16.29 -0.97 -12.92
CA TRP A 589 16.88 -1.74 -11.81
C TRP A 589 18.39 -1.50 -11.64
N HIS A 590 19.02 -0.90 -12.65
CA HIS A 590 20.42 -0.52 -12.67
C HIS A 590 20.63 1.00 -12.65
N ARG A 591 19.60 1.79 -12.33
CA ARG A 591 19.70 3.25 -12.29
C ARG A 591 20.79 3.72 -11.33
N GLY A 592 21.40 4.86 -11.64
CA GLY A 592 22.57 5.37 -10.91
C GLY A 592 23.88 4.65 -11.26
N THR A 593 23.92 3.97 -12.41
CA THR A 593 25.13 3.36 -12.98
C THR A 593 25.32 3.85 -14.41
N LEU A 594 26.58 3.86 -14.88
CA LEU A 594 26.90 4.18 -16.28
C LEU A 594 26.16 3.26 -17.25
N TRP A 595 26.05 1.96 -16.92
CA TRP A 595 25.33 1.02 -17.78
C TRP A 595 23.85 1.37 -17.91
N GLY A 596 23.19 1.72 -16.80
CA GLY A 596 21.77 2.14 -16.81
C GLY A 596 21.55 3.36 -17.70
N ARG A 597 22.38 4.40 -17.50
CA ARG A 597 22.38 5.63 -18.31
C ARG A 597 22.65 5.36 -19.78
N ASP A 598 23.74 4.63 -20.09
CA ASP A 598 24.13 4.31 -21.47
C ASP A 598 23.07 3.46 -22.19
N ALA A 599 22.39 2.57 -21.47
CA ALA A 599 21.29 1.79 -22.04
C ALA A 599 20.08 2.66 -22.41
N ALA A 600 19.74 3.67 -21.59
CA ALA A 600 18.69 4.63 -21.91
C ALA A 600 19.08 5.57 -23.07
N LYS A 601 20.35 6.00 -23.12
CA LYS A 601 20.90 6.77 -24.23
C LYS A 601 20.87 6.00 -25.55
N ASP A 602 21.37 4.76 -25.57
CA ASP A 602 21.38 3.92 -26.76
C ASP A 602 19.94 3.63 -27.24
N PHE A 603 19.00 3.47 -26.30
CA PHE A 603 17.58 3.36 -26.62
C PHE A 603 17.06 4.63 -27.31
N TYR A 604 17.31 5.81 -26.74
CA TYR A 604 16.90 7.07 -27.35
C TYR A 604 17.49 7.27 -28.75
N GLU A 605 18.80 7.07 -28.92
CA GLU A 605 19.49 7.26 -30.20
C GLU A 605 18.96 6.32 -31.29
N GLU A 606 18.65 5.07 -30.94
CA GLU A 606 18.04 4.13 -31.88
C GLU A 606 16.61 4.55 -32.28
N VAL A 607 15.81 5.07 -31.35
CA VAL A 607 14.46 5.57 -31.65
C VAL A 607 14.50 6.84 -32.51
N VAL A 608 15.46 7.75 -32.26
CA VAL A 608 15.73 8.92 -33.11
C VAL A 608 16.05 8.49 -34.54
N GLN A 609 16.94 7.51 -34.71
CA GLN A 609 17.30 7.01 -36.02
C GLN A 609 16.10 6.37 -36.73
N ARG A 610 15.32 5.55 -36.03
CA ARG A 610 14.10 4.93 -36.59
C ARG A 610 13.08 5.98 -37.04
N ALA A 611 12.83 7.00 -36.21
CA ALA A 611 11.92 8.09 -36.57
C ALA A 611 12.42 8.86 -37.80
N ALA A 612 13.73 9.10 -37.92
CA ALA A 612 14.34 9.79 -39.06
C ALA A 612 14.25 8.95 -40.36
N ASP A 613 14.41 7.63 -40.26
CA ASP A 613 14.33 6.69 -41.39
C ASP A 613 12.89 6.40 -41.83
N GLY A 614 11.90 6.85 -41.06
CA GLY A 614 10.49 6.52 -41.29
C GLY A 614 10.13 5.08 -40.92
N ASP A 615 10.97 4.42 -40.11
CA ASP A 615 10.68 3.11 -39.55
C ASP A 615 9.52 3.23 -38.55
N ALA A 616 8.59 2.28 -38.63
CA ALA A 616 7.41 2.24 -37.77
C ALA A 616 7.28 0.88 -37.07
N ALA A 617 6.71 0.88 -35.86
CA ALA A 617 6.27 -0.35 -35.21
C ALA A 617 5.17 -1.04 -36.02
N CYS A 618 4.24 -0.25 -36.56
CA CYS A 618 3.21 -0.69 -37.50
C CYS A 618 3.15 0.29 -38.68
N PRO A 619 3.60 -0.10 -39.90
CA PRO A 619 3.57 0.78 -41.06
C PRO A 619 2.17 1.28 -41.46
N ASN A 620 1.12 0.51 -41.16
CA ASN A 620 -0.27 0.87 -41.38
C ASN A 620 -0.96 1.31 -40.06
N GLU A 621 -0.27 2.08 -39.22
CA GLU A 621 -0.84 2.60 -37.97
C GLU A 621 -2.11 3.41 -38.25
N ARG A 622 -3.21 2.98 -37.63
CA ARG A 622 -4.53 3.60 -37.70
C ARG A 622 -5.04 4.00 -36.32
N ILE A 623 -4.84 3.15 -35.32
CA ILE A 623 -5.39 3.34 -33.97
C ILE A 623 -4.23 3.34 -32.98
N ARG A 624 -4.12 4.40 -32.18
CA ARG A 624 -3.14 4.52 -31.09
C ARG A 624 -3.78 4.13 -29.77
N LEU A 625 -3.18 3.18 -29.07
CA LEU A 625 -3.71 2.62 -27.83
C LEU A 625 -2.80 2.94 -26.64
N MET A 626 -3.43 3.14 -25.48
CA MET A 626 -2.78 3.14 -24.18
C MET A 626 -3.11 1.86 -23.43
N PHE A 627 -2.14 1.35 -22.67
CA PHE A 627 -2.38 0.28 -21.70
C PHE A 627 -2.33 0.83 -20.28
N VAL A 628 -3.37 0.57 -19.49
CA VAL A 628 -3.53 1.01 -18.09
C VAL A 628 -3.50 -0.20 -17.17
N GLY A 629 -2.75 -0.11 -16.06
CA GLY A 629 -2.52 -1.22 -15.13
C GLY A 629 -1.18 -1.93 -15.35
N ARG A 630 -0.97 -3.04 -14.64
CA ARG A 630 0.30 -3.79 -14.71
C ARG A 630 0.45 -4.50 -16.05
N GLY A 631 1.68 -4.51 -16.56
CA GLY A 631 2.02 -5.17 -17.84
C GLY A 631 1.69 -6.67 -17.86
N VAL A 632 1.25 -7.19 -19.02
CA VAL A 632 0.86 -8.60 -19.23
C VAL A 632 2.10 -9.48 -19.41
N TRP A 633 2.87 -9.69 -18.33
CA TRP A 633 4.17 -10.36 -18.35
C TRP A 633 4.13 -11.79 -18.90
N GLY A 634 2.99 -12.48 -18.74
CA GLY A 634 2.77 -13.83 -19.26
C GLY A 634 2.54 -13.91 -20.78
N ASP A 635 2.19 -12.81 -21.45
CA ASP A 635 1.84 -12.77 -22.89
C ASP A 635 2.18 -11.42 -23.52
N MET A 636 3.48 -11.13 -23.70
CA MET A 636 3.93 -9.92 -24.40
C MET A 636 3.45 -9.83 -25.86
N GLY A 637 3.02 -10.95 -26.46
CA GLY A 637 2.42 -10.97 -27.80
C GLY A 637 1.05 -10.30 -27.87
N PHE A 638 0.37 -10.13 -26.73
CA PHE A 638 -0.90 -9.41 -26.60
C PHE A 638 -0.84 -8.01 -27.25
N TYR A 639 0.22 -7.25 -26.97
CA TYR A 639 0.38 -5.87 -27.44
C TYR A 639 0.57 -5.71 -28.96
N GLN A 640 0.75 -6.81 -29.70
CA GLN A 640 0.97 -6.78 -31.16
C GLN A 640 -0.13 -7.50 -31.93
N ARG A 641 -1.10 -8.08 -31.23
CA ARG A 641 -2.08 -9.02 -31.79
C ARG A 641 -2.97 -8.39 -32.88
N TRP A 642 -3.20 -7.08 -32.82
CA TRP A 642 -4.09 -6.35 -33.73
C TRP A 642 -3.36 -5.37 -34.66
N GLU A 643 -2.03 -5.42 -34.73
CA GLU A 643 -1.23 -4.57 -35.63
C GLU A 643 -1.58 -4.83 -37.10
N GLU A 644 -1.59 -6.10 -37.53
CA GLU A 644 -1.82 -6.46 -38.94
C GLU A 644 -3.27 -6.29 -39.37
N SER A 645 -4.22 -6.62 -38.48
CA SER A 645 -5.65 -6.62 -38.80
C SER A 645 -6.29 -5.23 -38.73
N HIS A 646 -5.91 -4.41 -37.74
CA HIS A 646 -6.55 -3.12 -37.46
C HIS A 646 -5.61 -1.92 -37.55
N GLY A 647 -4.29 -2.14 -37.69
CA GLY A 647 -3.32 -1.04 -37.54
C GLY A 647 -3.32 -0.48 -36.12
N ALA A 648 -3.67 -1.29 -35.12
CA ALA A 648 -3.79 -0.87 -33.73
C ALA A 648 -2.44 -1.06 -33.01
N VAL A 649 -1.90 0.02 -32.45
CA VAL A 649 -0.57 0.07 -31.86
C VAL A 649 -0.66 0.57 -30.42
N PHE A 650 -0.16 -0.21 -29.47
CA PHE A 650 0.06 0.29 -28.11
C PHE A 650 1.28 1.20 -28.08
N VAL A 651 1.04 2.50 -27.96
CA VAL A 651 2.08 3.54 -28.01
C VAL A 651 2.51 4.02 -26.63
N CYS A 652 1.70 3.79 -25.60
CA CYS A 652 1.96 4.24 -24.24
C CYS A 652 1.53 3.19 -23.19
N SER A 653 2.32 3.09 -22.12
CA SER A 653 2.02 2.37 -20.88
C SER A 653 2.70 3.10 -19.71
N MET A 654 2.34 2.77 -18.47
CA MET A 654 2.90 3.43 -17.28
C MET A 654 4.44 3.42 -17.18
N TYR A 655 5.13 2.44 -17.79
CA TYR A 655 6.55 2.20 -17.50
C TYR A 655 7.49 3.29 -18.03
N LEU A 656 7.46 3.57 -19.34
CA LEU A 656 8.31 4.61 -19.93
C LEU A 656 7.87 6.00 -19.45
N SER A 657 6.56 6.24 -19.36
CA SER A 657 6.01 7.50 -18.89
C SER A 657 6.40 7.80 -17.44
N LEU A 658 6.36 6.81 -16.55
CA LEU A 658 6.74 7.03 -15.15
C LEU A 658 8.25 7.24 -15.00
N ALA A 659 9.07 6.53 -15.78
CA ALA A 659 10.51 6.79 -15.83
C ALA A 659 10.77 8.27 -16.22
N ALA A 660 10.11 8.73 -17.29
CA ALA A 660 10.20 10.10 -17.79
C ALA A 660 9.77 11.19 -16.78
N ASP A 661 8.72 10.96 -15.99
CA ASP A 661 8.09 12.01 -15.17
C ASP A 661 8.35 11.83 -13.66
N GLY A 662 8.40 10.58 -13.16
CA GLY A 662 8.32 10.26 -11.72
C GLY A 662 9.65 10.30 -10.96
N TYR A 663 10.78 9.97 -11.60
CA TYR A 663 12.03 9.69 -10.89
C TYR A 663 12.99 10.89 -10.78
N ILE A 664 12.90 11.87 -11.68
CA ILE A 664 13.82 13.01 -11.71
C ILE A 664 13.63 13.84 -10.44
N ARG A 665 14.73 14.12 -9.75
CA ARG A 665 14.79 15.12 -8.66
C ARG A 665 16.08 15.89 -8.84
N ARG A 666 16.01 17.08 -9.42
CA ARG A 666 17.19 17.91 -9.62
C ARG A 666 17.75 18.34 -8.28
N HIS A 667 19.06 18.17 -8.11
CA HIS A 667 19.81 18.71 -6.97
C HIS A 667 20.84 19.76 -7.44
N ASP A 668 20.59 20.34 -8.60
CA ASP A 668 21.31 21.53 -9.05
C ASP A 668 21.05 22.72 -8.10
N ARG A 669 21.74 23.84 -8.33
CA ARG A 669 21.59 25.08 -7.54
C ARG A 669 21.96 24.93 -6.04
N GLY A 670 22.81 23.96 -5.72
CA GLY A 670 23.32 23.76 -4.36
C GLY A 670 22.38 23.01 -3.43
N ARG A 671 21.36 22.33 -3.97
CA ARG A 671 20.50 21.43 -3.19
C ARG A 671 21.27 20.16 -2.79
N ASP A 672 20.95 19.61 -1.62
CA ASP A 672 21.58 18.39 -1.10
C ASP A 672 21.06 17.15 -1.89
N PRO A 673 21.95 16.35 -2.51
CA PRO A 673 21.57 15.11 -3.18
C PRO A 673 20.84 14.12 -2.28
N LEU A 674 21.13 14.08 -0.98
CA LEU A 674 20.45 13.20 -0.03
C LEU A 674 19.01 13.64 0.22
N ARG A 675 18.77 14.96 0.26
CA ARG A 675 17.42 15.52 0.37
C ARG A 675 16.62 15.35 -0.93
N ALA A 676 17.28 15.44 -2.09
CA ALA A 676 16.65 15.08 -3.37
C ALA A 676 16.30 13.59 -3.45
N LEU A 677 17.15 12.72 -2.88
CA LEU A 677 16.82 11.30 -2.73
C LEU A 677 15.58 11.11 -1.84
N ALA A 678 15.49 11.82 -0.72
CA ALA A 678 14.29 11.81 0.11
C ALA A 678 13.04 12.24 -0.67
N ALA A 679 13.14 13.33 -1.45
CA ALA A 679 12.05 13.81 -2.30
C ALA A 679 11.57 12.80 -3.35
N ARG A 680 12.46 11.93 -3.86
CA ARG A 680 12.08 10.84 -4.78
C ARG A 680 11.26 9.79 -4.07
N PHE A 681 11.65 9.39 -2.86
CA PHE A 681 11.07 8.24 -2.17
C PHE A 681 9.86 8.58 -1.28
N VAL A 682 9.73 9.83 -0.84
CA VAL A 682 8.54 10.30 -0.11
C VAL A 682 7.27 10.16 -0.97
N THR A 683 7.37 10.44 -2.27
CA THR A 683 6.24 10.36 -3.20
C THR A 683 6.17 9.03 -3.95
N MET A 684 7.21 8.19 -3.91
CA MET A 684 7.29 7.01 -4.77
C MET A 684 6.08 6.09 -4.61
N GLY A 685 5.28 6.03 -5.68
CA GLY A 685 4.04 5.26 -5.75
C GLY A 685 2.78 6.13 -5.74
N ASP A 686 2.84 7.32 -5.14
CA ASP A 686 1.76 8.32 -5.20
C ASP A 686 1.51 8.75 -6.65
N GLU A 687 2.57 8.88 -7.45
CA GLU A 687 2.50 9.26 -8.86
C GLU A 687 1.62 8.30 -9.69
N LEU A 688 1.56 7.02 -9.28
CA LEU A 688 0.84 5.96 -9.97
C LEU A 688 -0.52 5.62 -9.37
N ARG A 689 -0.67 5.76 -8.04
CA ARG A 689 -1.79 5.16 -7.30
C ARG A 689 -2.58 6.13 -6.46
N MET A 690 -2.03 7.30 -6.14
CA MET A 690 -2.78 8.26 -5.35
C MET A 690 -3.88 8.85 -6.23
N ALA A 691 -5.14 8.62 -5.87
CA ALA A 691 -6.33 9.01 -6.64
C ALA A 691 -6.26 10.44 -7.20
N THR A 692 -5.75 11.40 -6.42
CA THR A 692 -5.63 12.81 -6.80
C THR A 692 -4.60 13.07 -7.93
N TRP A 693 -3.58 12.22 -8.08
CA TRP A 693 -2.50 12.38 -9.07
C TRP A 693 -2.61 11.40 -10.24
N ALA A 694 -2.95 10.14 -9.96
CA ALA A 694 -2.91 9.06 -10.94
C ALA A 694 -3.84 9.32 -12.14
N GLY A 695 -5.08 9.76 -11.89
CA GLY A 695 -6.06 10.03 -12.96
C GLY A 695 -5.62 11.17 -13.87
N ALA A 696 -5.22 12.31 -13.29
CA ALA A 696 -4.76 13.47 -14.04
C ALA A 696 -3.52 13.16 -14.89
N TRP A 697 -2.57 12.41 -14.35
CA TRP A 697 -1.36 12.01 -15.08
C TRP A 697 -1.66 11.06 -16.24
N ASN A 698 -2.52 10.05 -16.07
CA ASN A 698 -2.91 9.17 -17.16
C ASN A 698 -3.65 9.92 -18.28
N VAL A 699 -4.50 10.90 -17.94
CA VAL A 699 -5.13 11.79 -18.93
C VAL A 699 -4.07 12.58 -19.69
N LYS A 700 -3.10 13.18 -18.98
CA LYS A 700 -1.97 13.88 -19.61
C LYS A 700 -1.21 12.96 -20.57
N GLU A 701 -0.89 11.73 -20.18
CA GLU A 701 -0.19 10.78 -21.05
C GLU A 701 -1.01 10.35 -22.26
N ALA A 702 -2.31 10.14 -22.10
CA ALA A 702 -3.22 9.80 -23.20
C ALA A 702 -3.29 10.92 -24.24
N LEU A 703 -3.41 12.17 -23.79
CA LEU A 703 -3.45 13.35 -24.66
C LEU A 703 -2.10 13.57 -25.35
N LEU A 704 -0.99 13.48 -24.61
CA LEU A 704 0.36 13.64 -25.15
C LEU A 704 0.63 12.63 -26.28
N HIS A 705 0.27 11.36 -26.07
CA HIS A 705 0.47 10.31 -27.06
C HIS A 705 -0.60 10.24 -28.15
N GLN A 706 -1.58 11.16 -28.14
CA GLN A 706 -2.70 11.18 -29.10
C GLN A 706 -3.45 9.84 -29.15
N VAL A 707 -3.79 9.31 -27.97
CA VAL A 707 -4.43 8.00 -27.81
C VAL A 707 -5.88 8.05 -28.31
N ASP A 708 -6.24 7.04 -29.10
CA ASP A 708 -7.59 6.85 -29.65
C ASP A 708 -8.45 5.93 -28.76
N GLY A 709 -7.82 5.11 -27.92
CA GLY A 709 -8.50 4.29 -26.91
C GLY A 709 -7.55 3.70 -25.86
N ALA A 710 -8.03 3.52 -24.64
CA ALA A 710 -7.30 2.89 -23.55
C ALA A 710 -7.84 1.48 -23.28
N MET A 711 -6.95 0.52 -23.03
CA MET A 711 -7.29 -0.80 -22.53
C MET A 711 -6.72 -0.97 -21.12
N ALA A 712 -7.55 -1.42 -20.20
CA ALA A 712 -7.23 -1.48 -18.78
C ALA A 712 -7.29 -2.91 -18.27
N LEU A 713 -6.27 -3.33 -17.53
CA LEU A 713 -6.29 -4.60 -16.81
C LEU A 713 -7.28 -4.55 -15.64
N SER A 714 -7.68 -5.70 -15.10
CA SER A 714 -8.63 -5.77 -13.97
C SER A 714 -8.14 -5.08 -12.69
N ASP A 715 -6.84 -4.80 -12.59
CA ASP A 715 -6.21 -4.10 -11.45
C ASP A 715 -6.01 -2.60 -11.69
N ALA A 716 -6.57 -2.04 -12.77
CA ALA A 716 -6.48 -0.63 -13.03
C ALA A 716 -7.41 0.17 -12.11
N ASP A 717 -6.90 1.26 -11.55
CA ASP A 717 -7.66 2.16 -10.67
C ASP A 717 -8.92 2.71 -11.38
N PRO A 718 -10.12 2.44 -10.87
CA PRO A 718 -11.36 2.91 -11.49
C PRO A 718 -11.46 4.44 -11.57
N LEU A 719 -10.80 5.19 -10.68
CA LEU A 719 -10.72 6.65 -10.76
C LEU A 719 -9.82 7.11 -11.93
N VAL A 720 -8.78 6.35 -12.26
CA VAL A 720 -8.00 6.57 -13.49
C VAL A 720 -8.88 6.32 -14.73
N LEU A 721 -9.63 5.22 -14.74
CA LEU A 721 -10.52 4.89 -15.87
C LEU A 721 -11.62 5.93 -16.05
N ARG A 722 -12.17 6.42 -14.94
CA ARG A 722 -13.14 7.51 -14.92
C ARG A 722 -12.53 8.80 -15.49
N ALA A 723 -11.35 9.20 -15.03
CA ALA A 723 -10.67 10.40 -15.52
C ALA A 723 -10.43 10.35 -17.04
N LEU A 724 -10.01 9.19 -17.57
CA LEU A 724 -9.87 8.97 -19.01
C LEU A 724 -11.20 9.12 -19.78
N ARG A 725 -12.28 8.53 -19.27
CA ARG A 725 -13.62 8.65 -19.87
C ARG A 725 -14.14 10.09 -19.85
N GLU A 726 -13.95 10.81 -18.75
CA GLU A 726 -14.32 12.22 -18.61
C GLU A 726 -13.51 13.13 -19.55
N ALA A 727 -12.26 12.76 -19.83
CA ALA A 727 -11.43 13.41 -20.85
C ALA A 727 -11.80 13.03 -22.30
N GLY A 728 -12.80 12.18 -22.49
CA GLY A 728 -13.28 11.75 -23.80
C GLY A 728 -12.48 10.61 -24.44
N ILE A 729 -11.62 9.93 -23.69
CA ILE A 729 -10.87 8.75 -24.15
C ILE A 729 -11.72 7.49 -23.91
N PRO A 730 -12.09 6.71 -24.95
CA PRO A 730 -12.78 5.44 -24.77
C PRO A 730 -11.92 4.45 -23.99
N VAL A 731 -12.53 3.72 -23.05
CA VAL A 731 -11.85 2.74 -22.20
C VAL A 731 -12.50 1.38 -22.34
N LEU A 732 -11.69 0.35 -22.62
CA LEU A 732 -12.07 -1.06 -22.53
C LEU A 732 -11.41 -1.71 -21.31
N GLU A 733 -12.22 -2.15 -20.35
CA GLU A 733 -11.76 -2.97 -19.24
C GLU A 733 -11.62 -4.43 -19.69
N LEU A 734 -10.52 -5.07 -19.31
CA LEU A 734 -10.16 -6.45 -19.60
C LEU A 734 -10.30 -7.26 -18.31
N ASP A 735 -11.11 -8.33 -18.35
CA ASP A 735 -11.24 -9.28 -17.24
C ASP A 735 -10.06 -10.27 -17.29
N MET A 736 -8.87 -9.76 -17.00
CA MET A 736 -7.60 -10.45 -17.13
C MET A 736 -6.68 -10.14 -15.96
N ASP A 737 -5.91 -11.15 -15.57
CA ASP A 737 -4.82 -11.05 -14.61
C ASP A 737 -3.47 -10.87 -15.35
N ASN A 738 -2.49 -10.20 -14.74
CA ASN A 738 -1.18 -9.94 -15.36
C ASN A 738 -0.27 -11.18 -15.43
N TYR A 739 -0.54 -12.24 -14.65
CA TYR A 739 0.25 -13.47 -14.55
C TYR A 739 -0.53 -14.77 -14.82
N VAL A 740 -1.86 -14.82 -14.66
CA VAL A 740 -2.70 -16.02 -14.93
C VAL A 740 -3.43 -15.93 -16.27
N ARG A 741 -3.41 -17.02 -17.05
CA ARG A 741 -4.15 -17.15 -18.31
C ARG A 741 -5.35 -18.08 -18.15
N ASP A 742 -6.54 -17.64 -18.54
CA ASP A 742 -7.71 -18.50 -18.74
C ASP A 742 -7.96 -18.71 -20.25
N PRO A 743 -7.67 -19.92 -20.79
CA PRO A 743 -7.93 -20.23 -22.20
C PRO A 743 -9.41 -20.16 -22.58
N GLY A 744 -10.33 -20.36 -21.63
CA GLY A 744 -11.78 -20.30 -21.87
C GLY A 744 -12.30 -18.88 -22.09
N ALA A 745 -11.58 -17.86 -21.60
CA ALA A 745 -11.93 -16.45 -21.73
C ALA A 745 -11.31 -15.78 -22.98
N GLU A 746 -10.39 -16.45 -23.68
CA GLU A 746 -9.58 -15.83 -24.75
C GLU A 746 -10.41 -15.46 -26.00
N GLU A 747 -11.40 -16.27 -26.37
CA GLU A 747 -12.31 -15.96 -27.49
C GLU A 747 -13.19 -14.74 -27.20
N ASP A 748 -13.74 -14.66 -25.98
CA ASP A 748 -14.57 -13.53 -25.56
C ASP A 748 -13.77 -12.23 -25.51
N LEU A 749 -12.58 -12.28 -24.93
CA LEU A 749 -11.62 -11.19 -24.89
C LEU A 749 -11.34 -10.66 -26.31
N ASN A 750 -10.95 -11.54 -27.23
CA ASN A 750 -10.64 -11.14 -28.60
C ASN A 750 -11.85 -10.49 -29.29
N ARG A 751 -13.07 -11.02 -29.09
CA ARG A 751 -14.31 -10.45 -29.61
C ARG A 751 -14.58 -9.05 -29.07
N ARG A 752 -14.42 -8.83 -27.76
CA ARG A 752 -14.59 -7.52 -27.11
C ARG A 752 -13.56 -6.50 -27.60
N VAL A 753 -12.30 -6.90 -27.73
CA VAL A 753 -11.24 -6.03 -28.24
C VAL A 753 -11.53 -5.63 -29.69
N VAL A 754 -11.86 -6.58 -30.58
CA VAL A 754 -12.21 -6.25 -31.97
C VAL A 754 -13.38 -5.27 -32.04
N ALA A 755 -14.46 -5.52 -31.28
CA ALA A 755 -15.61 -4.61 -31.24
C ALA A 755 -15.23 -3.19 -30.76
N PHE A 756 -14.30 -3.08 -29.79
CA PHE A 756 -13.79 -1.81 -29.33
C PHE A 756 -12.95 -1.09 -30.40
N LEU A 757 -12.09 -1.84 -31.10
CA LEU A 757 -11.24 -1.32 -32.18
C LEU A 757 -12.04 -0.86 -33.39
N GLU A 758 -13.09 -1.58 -33.78
CA GLU A 758 -13.96 -1.24 -34.91
C GLU A 758 -15.01 -0.17 -34.57
N GLY A 759 -15.27 0.06 -33.28
CA GLY A 759 -16.24 1.04 -32.79
C GLY A 759 -15.57 2.25 -32.12
N PRO A 760 -15.65 2.40 -30.78
CA PRO A 760 -15.23 3.63 -30.10
C PRO A 760 -13.80 4.11 -30.43
N ALA A 761 -12.83 3.20 -30.54
CA ALA A 761 -11.44 3.59 -30.84
C ALA A 761 -11.25 4.05 -32.30
N ALA A 762 -11.92 3.40 -33.26
CA ALA A 762 -11.92 3.85 -34.66
C ALA A 762 -12.59 5.21 -34.83
N GLU A 763 -13.70 5.47 -34.13
CA GLU A 763 -14.38 6.76 -34.15
C GLU A 763 -13.48 7.89 -33.63
N MET A 764 -12.71 7.63 -32.57
CA MET A 764 -11.74 8.60 -32.05
C MET A 764 -10.55 8.81 -32.98
N SER A 765 -10.04 7.73 -33.58
CA SER A 765 -9.01 7.81 -34.63
C SER A 765 -9.47 8.66 -35.81
N ALA A 766 -10.69 8.47 -36.30
CA ALA A 766 -11.26 9.29 -37.38
C ALA A 766 -11.30 10.78 -37.02
N LYS A 767 -11.71 11.11 -35.79
CA LYS A 767 -11.68 12.50 -35.28
C LYS A 767 -10.25 13.06 -35.23
N ARG A 768 -9.28 12.30 -34.71
CA ARG A 768 -7.86 12.72 -34.64
C ARG A 768 -7.30 13.01 -36.03
N LEU A 769 -7.65 12.19 -37.03
CA LEU A 769 -7.20 12.35 -38.42
C LEU A 769 -8.00 13.41 -39.21
N GLY A 770 -9.01 14.04 -38.61
CA GLY A 770 -9.86 15.03 -39.28
C GLY A 770 -10.77 14.44 -40.36
N VAL A 771 -11.03 13.13 -40.31
CA VAL A 771 -11.95 12.44 -41.20
C VAL A 771 -13.33 12.49 -40.55
N THR A 772 -14.19 13.42 -40.98
CA THR A 772 -15.61 13.40 -40.59
C THR A 772 -16.26 12.11 -41.05
N ALA A 773 -16.93 11.43 -40.12
CA ALA A 773 -17.70 10.21 -40.37
C ALA A 773 -18.77 10.39 -41.46
#